data_AF-A0A1I0S7K7-F1
#
_entry.id   AF-A0A1I0S7K7-F1
#
_cell.length_a   1.000
_cell.length_b   1.000
_cell.length_c   1.000
_cell.angle_alpha   90.00
_cell.angle_beta   90.00
_cell.angle_gamma   90.00
#
_symmetry.space_group_name_H-M   'P 1'
#
loop_
_entity.id
_entity.type
_entity.pdbx_description
1 polymer ?
#
loop_
_entity_poly.entity_id
_entity_poly.type
_entity_poly.pdbx_seq_one_letter_code
_entity_poly.pdbx_strand_id
1 'polypeptide(L)'
;MNEQRFENVDSVNGVINKVWSLLDILRGELPTDDYYFVLFLLSVYKDGLLEDILLSSPDEIKRLIESRLREKSIVQPTDYLDIFKTFGNSLESISNSKLVTVLQWMKDIDLQLLKKHFTEVFDSTLYRIAQSRGRLGNSLMQPYQLTRFILKLANLKEDANVFNPFAGVASYAVFLGESQTYLGQEINHQTWALGMLRLMAYEKFDKTAYVNENSIPNWPQQEKFDLIVASPPFNVRMSDMHAKAGGLYKSIEQFILDKGVDLLTQQGKLILILSHGFLFRGGSEQRLRERLVENDLIESVISLPGGLLFDTGIPLVVLVLNRAKDKPGQIQFVDARSCVESVGLREKKLNDVGLISMMRSDDASDFVKFVAVKQIRDFGYNLNVARYFQNEIEGVKLGEILEYVHASRNNSIQNGKLVRIRDLKDNRLDFFLDEKSIETSKLKPHNFRIVDESALLLAVRWKTLKPTLFEYQYESILLSSDILAFTVNKTLVNSQYLVNELRSDYVQAQLESYRLGDVIPYIRRDDLLKIKVKLPSIKEQIAKVQGLDELSNKIRSLLEERNALAHGNSTSRFNEFASLRHTLGRPRQNIMDWTDNLLHFLNSKKSDVTHLNKEFEEFYDIDMISALIEIKRDINFMSEILGKGENGLIMSDYPLQLVPLSDINSLINSITHNGFKFKLRKILIESEKLKERGIECNLILLKSLVDNVLTNADKHGFPKIDNANEVVIELFETEDQLLLEIKNNGIPFLKNFGKEKFISKYSTANPESGSGIGGYDINRIAQYFSDENWELVLEEDPIYPVKFKFQFPIKFLN
;
A
#
# COMPACT_ATOMS: atom_id res chain seq x y z
N MET A 1 -23.33 17.82 -8.27
CA MET A 1 -24.40 18.24 -9.19
C MET A 1 -24.69 17.03 -10.07
N ASN A 2 -25.94 16.57 -10.04
CA ASN A 2 -26.41 15.30 -10.60
C ASN A 2 -26.43 15.33 -12.14
N GLU A 3 -25.74 14.40 -12.80
CA GLU A 3 -25.98 14.12 -14.23
C GLU A 3 -25.38 12.79 -14.72
N GLN A 4 -25.53 11.68 -13.98
CA GLN A 4 -25.27 10.32 -14.52
C GLN A 4 -26.21 9.25 -13.91
N ARG A 5 -27.48 9.60 -13.71
CA ARG A 5 -28.54 8.61 -13.45
C ARG A 5 -29.47 8.63 -14.65
N PHE A 6 -29.16 7.85 -15.68
CA PHE A 6 -30.06 7.25 -16.67
C PHE A 6 -29.18 6.59 -17.74
N GLU A 7 -28.51 5.49 -17.38
CA GLU A 7 -28.01 4.56 -18.39
C GLU A 7 -29.15 3.59 -18.75
N ASN A 8 -29.43 3.51 -20.05
CA ASN A 8 -30.50 2.76 -20.72
C ASN A 8 -30.99 1.50 -19.97
N VAL A 9 -32.28 1.51 -19.61
CA VAL A 9 -33.01 0.37 -19.03
C VAL A 9 -33.08 -0.82 -20.00
N ASP A 10 -32.92 -0.59 -21.31
CA ASP A 10 -32.93 -1.60 -22.38
C ASP A 10 -31.53 -1.84 -22.99
N SER A 11 -30.50 -1.89 -22.14
CA SER A 11 -29.13 -2.19 -22.57
C SER A 11 -28.55 -3.36 -21.80
N VAL A 12 -27.56 -4.04 -22.38
CA VAL A 12 -26.82 -5.14 -21.71
C VAL A 12 -26.21 -4.66 -20.39
N ASN A 13 -25.74 -3.41 -20.33
CA ASN A 13 -25.28 -2.78 -19.09
C ASN A 13 -26.39 -2.66 -18.04
N GLY A 14 -27.62 -2.34 -18.47
CA GLY A 14 -28.81 -2.35 -17.61
C GLY A 14 -29.06 -3.74 -16.99
N VAL A 15 -28.95 -4.81 -17.79
CA VAL A 15 -29.06 -6.20 -17.30
C VAL A 15 -27.93 -6.53 -16.33
N ILE A 16 -26.67 -6.25 -16.68
CA ILE A 16 -25.51 -6.48 -15.82
C ILE A 16 -25.67 -5.78 -14.46
N ASN A 17 -26.15 -4.53 -14.46
CA ASN A 17 -26.37 -3.77 -13.24
C ASN A 17 -27.51 -4.35 -12.40
N LYS A 18 -28.62 -4.78 -13.03
CA LYS A 18 -29.71 -5.48 -12.32
C LYS A 18 -29.24 -6.80 -11.68
N VAL A 19 -28.45 -7.59 -12.40
CA VAL A 19 -27.84 -8.82 -11.88
C VAL A 19 -26.91 -8.50 -10.71
N TRP A 20 -26.11 -7.43 -10.83
CA TRP A 20 -25.22 -7.01 -9.74
C TRP A 20 -25.99 -6.63 -8.48
N SER A 21 -27.15 -5.97 -8.60
CA SER A 21 -28.01 -5.65 -7.46
C SER A 21 -28.55 -6.88 -6.72
N LEU A 22 -28.59 -8.07 -7.33
CA LEU A 22 -28.93 -9.32 -6.62
C LEU A 22 -27.94 -9.61 -5.49
N LEU A 23 -26.65 -9.26 -5.66
CA LEU A 23 -25.65 -9.44 -4.61
C LEU A 23 -25.87 -8.51 -3.43
N ASP A 24 -26.41 -7.31 -3.66
CA ASP A 24 -26.79 -6.40 -2.58
C ASP A 24 -28.00 -6.94 -1.81
N ILE A 25 -28.93 -7.61 -2.48
CA ILE A 25 -30.10 -8.25 -1.85
C ILE A 25 -29.66 -9.43 -0.97
N LEU A 26 -28.71 -10.23 -1.45
CA LEU A 26 -28.14 -11.41 -0.79
C LEU A 26 -27.10 -11.08 0.30
N ARG A 27 -26.73 -9.80 0.44
CA ARG A 27 -25.74 -9.35 1.41
C ARG A 27 -26.22 -9.64 2.84
N GLY A 28 -25.41 -10.39 3.58
CA GLY A 28 -25.71 -10.81 4.95
C GLY A 28 -26.45 -12.14 5.08
N GLU A 29 -26.96 -12.70 3.98
CA GLU A 29 -27.53 -14.05 3.92
C GLU A 29 -26.46 -15.07 3.51
N LEU A 30 -25.61 -14.70 2.54
CA LEU A 30 -24.55 -15.56 2.02
C LEU A 30 -23.15 -15.03 2.38
N PRO A 31 -22.19 -15.92 2.70
CA PRO A 31 -20.78 -15.59 2.63
C PRO A 31 -20.42 -15.09 1.23
N THR A 32 -19.42 -14.20 1.13
CA THR A 32 -18.96 -13.67 -0.17
C THR A 32 -18.48 -14.79 -1.12
N ASP A 33 -18.06 -15.92 -0.55
CA ASP A 33 -17.60 -17.09 -1.28
C ASP A 33 -18.74 -17.81 -2.04
N ASP A 34 -19.97 -17.66 -1.55
CA ASP A 34 -21.16 -18.30 -2.11
C ASP A 34 -21.91 -17.40 -3.10
N TYR A 35 -21.41 -16.19 -3.35
CA TYR A 35 -22.03 -15.25 -4.30
C TYR A 35 -22.06 -15.78 -5.74
N TYR A 36 -21.22 -16.76 -6.09
CA TYR A 36 -21.32 -17.45 -7.38
C TYR A 36 -22.63 -18.23 -7.57
N PHE A 37 -23.39 -18.47 -6.50
CA PHE A 37 -24.75 -19.00 -6.59
C PHE A 37 -25.65 -18.15 -7.50
N VAL A 38 -25.42 -16.83 -7.59
CA VAL A 38 -26.15 -15.97 -8.53
C VAL A 38 -25.95 -16.42 -9.98
N LEU A 39 -24.76 -16.88 -10.35
CA LEU A 39 -24.50 -17.38 -11.71
C LEU A 39 -25.26 -18.68 -12.00
N PHE A 40 -25.42 -19.53 -10.99
CA PHE A 40 -26.29 -20.71 -11.09
C PHE A 40 -27.75 -20.28 -11.30
N LEU A 41 -28.28 -19.38 -10.46
CA LEU A 41 -29.65 -18.87 -10.58
C LEU A 41 -29.92 -18.24 -11.96
N LEU A 42 -28.98 -17.44 -12.46
CA LEU A 42 -29.09 -16.86 -13.80
C LEU A 42 -29.15 -17.92 -14.89
N SER A 43 -28.35 -18.98 -14.78
CA SER A 43 -28.31 -20.07 -15.77
C SER A 43 -29.63 -20.83 -15.81
N VAL A 44 -30.16 -21.21 -14.64
CA VAL A 44 -31.45 -21.92 -14.56
C VAL A 44 -32.63 -21.02 -14.96
N TYR A 45 -32.56 -19.71 -14.72
CA TYR A 45 -33.56 -18.76 -15.19
C TYR A 45 -33.50 -18.57 -16.71
N LYS A 46 -32.29 -18.43 -17.28
CA LYS A 46 -32.07 -18.34 -18.73
C LYS A 46 -32.66 -19.57 -19.45
N ASP A 47 -32.49 -20.76 -18.87
CA ASP A 47 -33.00 -22.02 -19.44
C ASP A 47 -34.48 -22.30 -19.11
N GLY A 48 -35.19 -21.37 -18.47
CA GLY A 48 -36.64 -21.47 -18.22
C GLY A 48 -37.03 -22.41 -17.08
N LEU A 49 -36.08 -22.82 -16.23
CA LEU A 49 -36.34 -23.74 -15.11
C LEU A 49 -37.05 -23.06 -13.91
N LEU A 50 -37.23 -21.74 -13.97
CA LEU A 50 -37.79 -20.91 -12.90
C LEU A 50 -39.00 -20.03 -13.34
N GLU A 51 -39.72 -20.40 -14.42
CA GLU A 51 -40.76 -19.53 -15.03
C GLU A 51 -42.06 -19.36 -14.22
N ASP A 52 -42.42 -20.29 -13.32
CA ASP A 52 -43.67 -20.25 -12.51
C ASP A 52 -43.41 -19.90 -11.04
N ILE A 53 -43.43 -18.60 -10.69
CA ILE A 53 -43.09 -18.13 -9.34
C ILE A 53 -44.36 -17.78 -8.53
N LEU A 54 -44.92 -18.81 -7.89
CA LEU A 54 -45.59 -18.71 -6.58
C LEU A 54 -44.73 -19.38 -5.48
N LEU A 55 -43.44 -19.63 -5.77
CA LEU A 55 -42.51 -20.34 -4.89
C LEU A 55 -42.11 -19.43 -3.73
N SER A 56 -42.19 -19.96 -2.52
CA SER A 56 -41.98 -19.22 -1.26
C SER A 56 -40.93 -19.87 -0.35
N SER A 57 -40.36 -21.02 -0.74
CA SER A 57 -39.33 -21.71 0.02
C SER A 57 -38.23 -22.38 -0.84
N PRO A 58 -37.00 -22.54 -0.30
CA PRO A 58 -35.92 -23.31 -0.93
C PRO A 58 -36.33 -24.70 -1.43
N ASP A 59 -37.12 -25.45 -0.65
CA ASP A 59 -37.58 -26.81 -0.98
C ASP A 59 -38.52 -26.86 -2.19
N GLU A 60 -39.31 -25.81 -2.40
CA GLU A 60 -40.18 -25.70 -3.58
C GLU A 60 -39.36 -25.44 -4.84
N ILE A 61 -38.37 -24.55 -4.78
CA ILE A 61 -37.46 -24.25 -5.89
C ILE A 61 -36.65 -25.50 -6.25
N LYS A 62 -36.12 -26.19 -5.23
CA LYS A 62 -35.39 -27.44 -5.39
C LYS A 62 -36.22 -28.49 -6.13
N ARG A 63 -37.44 -28.75 -5.67
CA ARG A 63 -38.35 -29.71 -6.32
C ARG A 63 -38.72 -29.30 -7.74
N LEU A 64 -38.93 -28.00 -7.99
CA LEU A 64 -39.22 -27.50 -9.33
C LEU A 64 -38.05 -27.75 -10.28
N ILE A 65 -36.85 -27.31 -9.91
CA ILE A 65 -35.63 -27.50 -10.73
C ILE A 65 -35.42 -29.00 -11.00
N GLU A 66 -35.47 -29.84 -9.96
CA GLU A 66 -35.29 -31.29 -10.11
C GLU A 66 -36.39 -31.95 -10.96
N SER A 67 -37.62 -31.46 -10.90
CA SER A 67 -38.72 -31.97 -11.74
C SER A 67 -38.51 -31.59 -13.20
N ARG A 68 -38.19 -30.32 -13.47
CA ARG A 68 -37.97 -29.80 -14.82
C ARG A 68 -36.75 -30.42 -15.47
N LEU A 69 -35.64 -30.60 -14.74
CA LEU A 69 -34.43 -31.28 -15.26
C LEU A 69 -34.70 -32.74 -15.68
N ARG A 70 -35.77 -33.38 -15.20
CA ARG A 70 -36.18 -34.73 -15.66
C ARG A 70 -37.01 -34.69 -16.94
N GLU A 71 -37.54 -33.53 -17.34
CA GLU A 71 -38.22 -33.34 -18.63
C GLU A 71 -37.16 -33.25 -19.75
N LYS A 72 -37.29 -34.09 -20.79
CA LYS A 72 -36.25 -34.39 -21.80
C LYS A 72 -35.84 -33.23 -22.74
N SER A 73 -36.26 -32.00 -22.47
CA SER A 73 -36.05 -30.83 -23.34
C SER A 73 -34.87 -29.93 -22.96
N ILE A 74 -34.14 -30.26 -21.88
CA ILE A 74 -33.02 -29.44 -21.36
C ILE A 74 -31.69 -30.07 -21.77
N VAL A 75 -30.75 -29.23 -22.22
CA VAL A 75 -29.39 -29.62 -22.54
C VAL A 75 -28.66 -30.03 -21.25
N GLN A 76 -28.08 -31.23 -21.22
CA GLN A 76 -27.22 -31.74 -20.12
C GLN A 76 -27.86 -31.72 -18.71
N PRO A 77 -28.97 -32.46 -18.50
CA PRO A 77 -29.67 -32.48 -17.21
C PRO A 77 -28.84 -33.10 -16.07
N THR A 78 -27.91 -34.01 -16.36
CA THR A 78 -27.02 -34.62 -15.36
C THR A 78 -26.02 -33.64 -14.78
N ASP A 79 -25.44 -32.79 -15.63
CA ASP A 79 -24.45 -31.79 -15.21
C ASP A 79 -25.12 -30.71 -14.35
N TYR A 80 -26.33 -30.27 -14.72
CA TYR A 80 -27.13 -29.35 -13.90
C TYR A 80 -27.45 -29.92 -12.51
N LEU A 81 -27.74 -31.22 -12.39
CA LEU A 81 -27.99 -31.86 -11.10
C LEU A 81 -26.75 -31.87 -10.20
N ASP A 82 -25.56 -32.13 -10.75
CA ASP A 82 -24.32 -32.14 -9.99
C ASP A 82 -23.89 -30.71 -9.59
N ILE A 83 -24.08 -29.74 -10.47
CA ILE A 83 -23.91 -28.31 -10.14
C ILE A 83 -24.90 -27.90 -9.03
N PHE A 84 -26.16 -28.32 -9.12
CA PHE A 84 -27.16 -27.99 -8.11
C PHE A 84 -26.85 -28.60 -6.74
N LYS A 85 -26.30 -29.82 -6.66
CA LYS A 85 -25.81 -30.38 -5.39
C LYS A 85 -24.73 -29.51 -4.76
N THR A 86 -23.91 -28.86 -5.58
CA THR A 86 -22.82 -27.99 -5.12
C THR A 86 -23.35 -26.69 -4.52
N PHE A 87 -24.28 -26.03 -5.23
CA PHE A 87 -24.80 -24.73 -4.82
C PHE A 87 -26.11 -24.80 -4.00
N GLY A 88 -26.69 -25.99 -3.84
CA GLY A 88 -27.95 -26.20 -3.13
C GLY A 88 -27.89 -25.78 -1.67
N ASN A 89 -26.75 -25.94 -1.01
CA ASN A 89 -26.57 -25.46 0.37
C ASN A 89 -26.68 -23.93 0.46
N SER A 90 -26.20 -23.20 -0.55
CA SER A 90 -26.35 -21.75 -0.62
C SER A 90 -27.83 -21.37 -0.77
N LEU A 91 -28.61 -22.12 -1.55
CA LEU A 91 -30.06 -21.93 -1.64
C LEU A 91 -30.76 -22.14 -0.29
N GLU A 92 -30.37 -23.18 0.45
CA GLU A 92 -30.95 -23.51 1.77
C GLU A 92 -30.60 -22.48 2.86
N SER A 93 -29.51 -21.73 2.70
CA SER A 93 -29.08 -20.69 3.65
C SER A 93 -29.79 -19.34 3.50
N ILE A 94 -30.53 -19.12 2.40
CA ILE A 94 -31.23 -17.85 2.15
C ILE A 94 -32.63 -17.90 2.80
N SER A 95 -32.98 -16.85 3.56
CA SER A 95 -34.31 -16.71 4.14
C SER A 95 -35.42 -16.62 3.08
N ASN A 96 -36.58 -17.22 3.36
CA ASN A 96 -37.73 -17.24 2.44
C ASN A 96 -38.12 -15.85 1.91
N SER A 97 -38.13 -14.82 2.77
CA SER A 97 -38.45 -13.45 2.38
C SER A 97 -37.46 -12.86 1.38
N LYS A 98 -36.16 -13.13 1.57
CA LYS A 98 -35.10 -12.68 0.66
C LYS A 98 -35.11 -13.46 -0.64
N LEU A 99 -35.36 -14.75 -0.59
CA LEU A 99 -35.49 -15.59 -1.76
C LEU A 99 -36.65 -15.14 -2.68
N VAL A 100 -37.81 -14.83 -2.09
CA VAL A 100 -38.94 -14.22 -2.82
C VAL A 100 -38.52 -12.89 -3.45
N THR A 101 -37.77 -12.05 -2.73
CA THR A 101 -37.26 -10.77 -3.25
C THR A 101 -36.32 -10.99 -4.44
N VAL A 102 -35.40 -11.97 -4.35
CA VAL A 102 -34.46 -12.33 -5.44
C VAL A 102 -35.23 -12.80 -6.67
N LEU A 103 -36.22 -13.69 -6.51
CA LEU A 103 -37.01 -14.20 -7.61
C LEU A 103 -37.88 -13.13 -8.28
N GLN A 104 -38.46 -12.22 -7.50
CA GLN A 104 -39.17 -11.04 -8.03
C GLN A 104 -38.23 -10.14 -8.83
N TRP A 105 -37.04 -9.87 -8.29
CA TRP A 105 -36.04 -9.06 -8.98
C TRP A 105 -35.55 -9.71 -10.29
N MET A 106 -35.42 -11.04 -10.31
CA MET A 106 -35.06 -11.78 -11.52
C MET A 106 -36.14 -11.68 -12.61
N LYS A 107 -37.43 -11.65 -12.24
CA LYS A 107 -38.54 -11.43 -13.21
C LYS A 107 -38.45 -10.08 -13.92
N ASP A 108 -37.89 -9.06 -13.26
CA ASP A 108 -37.70 -7.74 -13.85
C ASP A 108 -36.52 -7.68 -14.84
N ILE A 109 -35.77 -8.77 -14.99
CA ILE A 109 -34.72 -8.91 -16.01
C ILE A 109 -35.39 -9.34 -17.32
N ASP A 110 -35.15 -8.57 -18.39
CA ASP A 110 -35.57 -8.93 -19.75
C ASP A 110 -34.91 -10.26 -20.16
N LEU A 111 -35.72 -11.33 -20.21
CA LEU A 111 -35.26 -12.67 -20.52
C LEU A 111 -34.75 -12.81 -21.96
N GLN A 112 -35.30 -12.06 -22.91
CA GLN A 112 -34.85 -12.11 -24.31
C GLN A 112 -33.48 -11.45 -24.45
N LEU A 113 -33.31 -10.29 -23.81
CA LEU A 113 -32.02 -9.60 -23.78
C LEU A 113 -30.96 -10.41 -23.02
N LEU A 114 -31.34 -11.00 -21.88
CA LEU A 114 -30.48 -11.91 -21.11
C LEU A 114 -30.03 -13.12 -21.94
N LYS A 115 -30.96 -13.80 -22.63
CA LYS A 115 -30.65 -14.95 -23.51
C LYS A 115 -29.68 -14.54 -24.62
N LYS A 116 -29.90 -13.39 -25.26
CA LYS A 116 -29.06 -12.89 -26.35
C LYS A 116 -27.64 -12.53 -25.92
N HIS A 117 -27.46 -11.98 -24.72
CA HIS A 117 -26.17 -11.48 -24.21
C HIS A 117 -25.66 -12.28 -22.99
N PHE A 118 -26.07 -13.54 -22.87
CA PHE A 118 -25.87 -14.31 -21.65
C PHE A 118 -24.39 -14.47 -21.29
N THR A 119 -23.52 -14.75 -22.27
CA THR A 119 -22.07 -14.89 -22.06
C THR A 119 -21.44 -13.62 -21.52
N GLU A 120 -21.81 -12.46 -22.06
CA GLU A 120 -21.33 -11.15 -21.62
C GLU A 120 -21.79 -10.83 -20.20
N VAL A 121 -23.07 -11.10 -19.89
CA VAL A 121 -23.63 -10.92 -18.54
C VAL A 121 -22.94 -11.86 -17.55
N PHE A 122 -22.83 -13.14 -17.88
CA PHE A 122 -22.23 -14.17 -17.04
C PHE A 122 -20.79 -13.84 -16.70
N ASP A 123 -19.94 -13.60 -17.70
CA ASP A 123 -18.53 -13.28 -17.47
C ASP A 123 -18.38 -11.95 -16.73
N SER A 124 -19.16 -10.92 -17.06
CA SER A 124 -19.14 -9.64 -16.34
C SER A 124 -19.45 -9.82 -14.85
N THR A 125 -20.48 -10.60 -14.52
CA THR A 125 -20.85 -10.89 -13.13
C THR A 125 -19.77 -11.73 -12.44
N LEU A 126 -19.25 -12.76 -13.11
CA LEU A 126 -18.14 -13.60 -12.61
C LEU A 126 -16.91 -12.76 -12.27
N TYR A 127 -16.46 -11.89 -13.19
CA TYR A 127 -15.31 -11.02 -12.99
C TYR A 127 -15.54 -10.01 -11.86
N ARG A 128 -16.74 -9.39 -11.79
CA ARG A 128 -17.06 -8.45 -10.70
C ARG A 128 -17.08 -9.14 -9.33
N ILE A 129 -17.58 -10.38 -9.23
CA ILE A 129 -17.53 -11.17 -7.98
C ILE A 129 -16.07 -11.51 -7.63
N ALA A 130 -15.26 -11.93 -8.61
CA ALA A 130 -13.85 -12.22 -8.37
C ALA A 130 -13.08 -10.98 -7.89
N GLN A 131 -13.35 -9.80 -8.45
CA GLN A 131 -12.74 -8.53 -8.05
C GLN A 131 -13.18 -8.08 -6.65
N SER A 132 -14.42 -8.33 -6.24
CA SER A 132 -14.95 -7.89 -4.94
C SER A 132 -14.40 -8.68 -3.75
N ARG A 133 -13.92 -9.91 -3.96
CA ARG A 133 -13.35 -10.78 -2.91
C ARG A 133 -11.96 -10.34 -2.42
N GLY A 134 -11.29 -9.42 -3.12
CA GLY A 134 -9.99 -8.89 -2.72
C GLY A 134 -8.89 -9.97 -2.62
N ARG A 135 -7.86 -9.71 -1.79
CA ARG A 135 -6.62 -10.52 -1.73
C ARG A 135 -6.67 -11.79 -0.86
N LEU A 136 -7.87 -12.20 -0.44
CA LEU A 136 -8.04 -13.28 0.55
C LEU A 136 -8.46 -14.62 -0.08
N GLY A 137 -8.75 -14.66 -1.39
CA GLY A 137 -9.18 -15.88 -2.08
C GLY A 137 -8.03 -16.63 -2.76
N ASN A 138 -8.17 -17.95 -2.90
CA ASN A 138 -7.40 -18.70 -3.89
C ASN A 138 -7.81 -18.22 -5.29
N SER A 139 -6.85 -17.81 -6.13
CA SER A 139 -7.10 -17.35 -7.51
C SER A 139 -7.90 -18.37 -8.32
N LEU A 140 -9.23 -18.16 -8.41
CA LEU A 140 -10.12 -18.98 -9.23
C LEU A 140 -9.96 -18.68 -10.73
N MET A 141 -9.48 -17.48 -11.06
CA MET A 141 -9.52 -16.94 -12.41
C MET A 141 -8.49 -15.82 -12.61
N GLN A 142 -7.78 -15.87 -13.74
CA GLN A 142 -6.94 -14.76 -14.21
C GLN A 142 -7.74 -13.73 -15.03
N PRO A 143 -7.26 -12.48 -15.18
CA PRO A 143 -7.89 -11.48 -16.03
C PRO A 143 -8.05 -11.95 -17.48
N TYR A 144 -9.14 -11.50 -18.12
CA TYR A 144 -9.44 -11.81 -19.52
C TYR A 144 -8.27 -11.50 -20.47
N GLN A 145 -7.61 -10.35 -20.28
CA GLN A 145 -6.50 -9.91 -21.14
C GLN A 145 -5.30 -10.87 -21.06
N LEU A 146 -5.04 -11.43 -19.87
CA LEU A 146 -3.95 -12.40 -19.68
C LEU A 146 -4.26 -13.74 -20.35
N THR A 147 -5.50 -14.23 -20.24
CA THR A 147 -5.96 -15.43 -20.97
C THR A 147 -5.81 -15.25 -22.48
N ARG A 148 -6.26 -14.12 -23.00
CA ARG A 148 -6.21 -13.81 -24.44
C ARG A 148 -4.78 -13.65 -24.95
N PHE A 149 -3.91 -13.04 -24.15
CA PHE A 149 -2.48 -12.96 -24.42
C PHE A 149 -1.86 -14.36 -24.58
N ILE A 150 -2.11 -15.25 -23.62
CA ILE A 150 -1.55 -16.61 -23.62
C ILE A 150 -2.03 -17.43 -24.82
N LEU A 151 -3.32 -17.36 -25.17
CA LEU A 151 -3.85 -18.05 -26.35
C LEU A 151 -3.25 -17.52 -27.65
N LYS A 152 -3.02 -16.20 -27.75
CA LYS A 152 -2.32 -15.60 -28.90
C LYS A 152 -0.86 -16.04 -29.00
N LEU A 153 -0.17 -16.25 -27.87
CA LEU A 153 1.18 -16.82 -27.83
C LEU A 153 1.22 -18.27 -28.28
N ALA A 154 0.19 -19.05 -27.91
CA ALA A 154 0.09 -20.46 -28.29
C ALA A 154 -0.01 -20.64 -29.81
N ASN A 155 -0.68 -19.72 -30.52
CA ASN A 155 -0.88 -19.77 -31.97
C ASN A 155 -1.39 -21.14 -32.44
N LEU A 156 -2.51 -21.57 -31.85
CA LEU A 156 -3.07 -22.91 -32.04
C LEU A 156 -3.54 -23.16 -33.48
N LYS A 157 -3.28 -24.38 -33.98
CA LYS A 157 -3.89 -24.91 -35.21
C LYS A 157 -5.39 -25.23 -35.01
N GLU A 158 -6.12 -25.42 -36.10
CA GLU A 158 -7.58 -25.62 -36.08
C GLU A 158 -8.05 -26.87 -35.31
N ASP A 159 -7.24 -27.94 -35.32
CA ASP A 159 -7.53 -29.23 -34.67
C ASP A 159 -6.63 -29.48 -33.44
N ALA A 160 -6.14 -28.42 -32.80
CA ALA A 160 -5.23 -28.52 -31.67
C ALA A 160 -5.81 -29.31 -30.50
N ASN A 161 -5.00 -30.20 -29.92
CA ASN A 161 -5.31 -30.87 -28.65
C ASN A 161 -4.72 -30.10 -27.47
N VAL A 162 -5.58 -29.61 -26.58
CA VAL A 162 -5.22 -28.71 -25.48
C VAL A 162 -5.44 -29.40 -24.13
N PHE A 163 -4.42 -29.35 -23.27
CA PHE A 163 -4.52 -29.81 -21.89
C PHE A 163 -4.32 -28.65 -20.91
N ASN A 164 -5.21 -28.56 -19.92
CA ASN A 164 -5.07 -27.66 -18.79
C ASN A 164 -5.21 -28.42 -17.45
N PRO A 165 -4.09 -28.72 -16.77
CA PRO A 165 -4.11 -29.43 -15.49
C PRO A 165 -4.59 -28.57 -14.30
N PHE A 166 -4.82 -27.27 -14.47
CA PHE A 166 -5.33 -26.37 -13.42
C PHE A 166 -6.37 -25.45 -14.04
N ALA A 167 -7.50 -26.06 -14.41
CA ALA A 167 -8.46 -25.45 -15.31
C ALA A 167 -9.25 -24.29 -14.70
N GLY A 168 -9.38 -24.20 -13.38
CA GLY A 168 -10.09 -23.12 -12.71
C GLY A 168 -11.52 -23.06 -13.24
N VAL A 169 -12.01 -21.87 -13.59
CA VAL A 169 -13.34 -21.71 -14.23
C VAL A 169 -13.32 -21.92 -15.76
N ALA A 170 -12.54 -22.90 -16.24
CA ALA A 170 -12.39 -23.27 -17.66
C ALA A 170 -12.04 -22.08 -18.60
N SER A 171 -11.21 -21.14 -18.13
CA SER A 171 -11.02 -19.85 -18.82
C SER A 171 -10.39 -19.92 -20.20
N TYR A 172 -9.60 -20.96 -20.49
CA TYR A 172 -9.02 -21.13 -21.81
C TYR A 172 -9.99 -21.83 -22.77
N ALA A 173 -10.79 -22.78 -22.28
CA ALA A 173 -11.68 -23.61 -23.07
C ALA A 173 -12.74 -22.80 -23.83
N VAL A 174 -13.28 -21.76 -23.19
CA VAL A 174 -14.34 -20.92 -23.79
C VAL A 174 -13.88 -20.15 -25.06
N PHE A 175 -12.56 -20.02 -25.27
CA PHE A 175 -11.99 -19.35 -26.44
C PHE A 175 -11.45 -20.30 -27.51
N LEU A 176 -11.53 -21.61 -27.30
CA LEU A 176 -11.08 -22.60 -28.28
C LEU A 176 -12.05 -22.70 -29.45
N GLY A 177 -11.52 -22.98 -30.65
CA GLY A 177 -12.31 -23.25 -31.85
C GLY A 177 -13.08 -24.56 -31.74
N GLU A 178 -14.16 -24.72 -32.51
CA GLU A 178 -15.04 -25.91 -32.47
C GLU A 178 -14.33 -27.22 -32.85
N SER A 179 -13.25 -27.14 -33.63
CA SER A 179 -12.49 -28.32 -34.05
C SER A 179 -11.41 -28.74 -33.05
N GLN A 180 -11.09 -27.90 -32.07
CA GLN A 180 -10.05 -28.14 -31.07
C GLN A 180 -10.59 -29.02 -29.95
N THR A 181 -9.75 -29.91 -29.41
CA THR A 181 -10.10 -30.75 -28.25
C THR A 181 -9.50 -30.16 -26.98
N TYR A 182 -10.23 -30.29 -25.86
CA TYR A 182 -9.80 -29.77 -24.57
C TYR A 182 -9.94 -30.82 -23.47
N LEU A 183 -8.87 -31.05 -22.72
CA LEU A 183 -8.88 -31.76 -21.45
C LEU A 183 -8.55 -30.77 -20.33
N GLY A 184 -9.50 -30.50 -19.43
CA GLY A 184 -9.32 -29.65 -18.26
C GLY A 184 -9.54 -30.42 -16.98
N GLN A 185 -8.65 -30.24 -16.00
CA GLN A 185 -8.78 -30.85 -14.66
C GLN A 185 -8.87 -29.74 -13.61
N GLU A 186 -9.84 -29.83 -12.71
CA GLU A 186 -10.01 -28.93 -11.55
C GLU A 186 -10.31 -29.74 -10.30
N ILE A 187 -9.54 -29.54 -9.24
CA ILE A 187 -9.68 -30.32 -8.00
C ILE A 187 -10.82 -29.81 -7.12
N ASN A 188 -11.06 -28.49 -7.12
CA ASN A 188 -12.08 -27.88 -6.29
C ASN A 188 -13.46 -28.03 -6.94
N HIS A 189 -14.35 -28.78 -6.28
CA HIS A 189 -15.67 -29.09 -6.82
C HIS A 189 -16.54 -27.86 -7.11
N GLN A 190 -16.48 -26.82 -6.27
CA GLN A 190 -17.22 -25.57 -6.47
C GLN A 190 -16.70 -24.78 -7.68
N THR A 191 -15.38 -24.74 -7.86
CA THR A 191 -14.72 -24.12 -9.02
C THR A 191 -15.02 -24.89 -10.29
N TRP A 192 -15.07 -26.22 -10.20
CA TRP A 192 -15.51 -27.10 -11.28
C TRP A 192 -16.96 -26.83 -11.68
N ALA A 193 -17.90 -26.80 -10.73
CA ALA A 193 -19.30 -26.52 -11.02
C ALA A 193 -19.48 -25.14 -11.69
N LEU A 194 -18.72 -24.14 -11.25
CA LEU A 194 -18.70 -22.82 -11.86
C LEU A 194 -18.11 -22.83 -13.29
N GLY A 195 -17.04 -23.58 -13.50
CA GLY A 195 -16.47 -23.78 -14.84
C GLY A 195 -17.44 -24.51 -15.78
N MET A 196 -18.19 -25.49 -15.29
CA MET A 196 -19.24 -26.16 -16.06
C MET A 196 -20.35 -25.18 -16.46
N LEU A 197 -20.88 -24.38 -15.51
CA LEU A 197 -21.85 -23.33 -15.83
C LEU A 197 -21.32 -22.36 -16.89
N ARG A 198 -20.03 -22.02 -16.84
CA ARG A 198 -19.42 -21.15 -17.84
C ARG A 198 -19.29 -21.83 -19.20
N LEU A 199 -18.88 -23.09 -19.27
CA LEU A 199 -18.89 -23.86 -20.51
C LEU A 199 -20.31 -23.96 -21.09
N MET A 200 -21.33 -24.09 -20.23
CA MET A 200 -22.74 -24.05 -20.61
C MET A 200 -23.16 -22.71 -21.18
N ALA A 201 -22.74 -21.61 -20.57
CA ALA A 201 -23.02 -20.27 -21.07
C ALA A 201 -22.46 -20.06 -22.49
N TYR A 202 -21.30 -20.63 -22.79
CA TYR A 202 -20.61 -20.54 -24.08
C TYR A 202 -20.94 -21.68 -25.06
N GLU A 203 -21.78 -22.64 -24.66
CA GLU A 203 -22.13 -23.83 -25.44
C GLU A 203 -20.90 -24.67 -25.87
N LYS A 204 -19.86 -24.71 -25.02
CA LYS A 204 -18.57 -25.37 -25.29
C LYS A 204 -18.49 -26.76 -24.64
N PHE A 205 -19.22 -27.72 -25.20
CA PHE A 205 -19.25 -29.10 -24.69
C PHE A 205 -18.70 -30.12 -25.66
N ASP A 206 -18.91 -29.90 -26.96
CA ASP A 206 -18.35 -30.80 -27.95
C ASP A 206 -16.83 -30.74 -27.86
N LYS A 207 -16.20 -31.92 -27.86
CA LYS A 207 -14.74 -32.10 -27.73
C LYS A 207 -14.10 -31.48 -26.47
N THR A 208 -14.88 -31.17 -25.45
CA THR A 208 -14.43 -30.57 -24.19
C THR A 208 -14.64 -31.53 -23.03
N ALA A 209 -13.57 -32.16 -22.55
CA ALA A 209 -13.55 -32.97 -21.35
C ALA A 209 -13.10 -32.12 -20.15
N TYR A 210 -14.05 -31.63 -19.36
CA TYR A 210 -13.75 -30.85 -18.15
C TYR A 210 -14.15 -31.60 -16.87
N VAL A 211 -13.15 -32.13 -16.15
CA VAL A 211 -13.35 -33.11 -15.07
C VAL A 211 -12.95 -32.57 -13.70
N ASN A 212 -13.70 -32.99 -12.66
CA ASN A 212 -13.38 -32.65 -11.28
C ASN A 212 -12.37 -33.66 -10.69
N GLU A 213 -11.08 -33.42 -10.89
CA GLU A 213 -10.01 -34.35 -10.51
C GLU A 213 -8.75 -33.64 -9.99
N ASN A 214 -7.94 -34.37 -9.22
CA ASN A 214 -6.59 -33.93 -8.89
C ASN A 214 -5.62 -34.35 -10.01
N SER A 215 -5.06 -33.37 -10.70
CA SER A 215 -4.17 -33.55 -11.86
C SER A 215 -2.85 -34.21 -11.52
N ILE A 216 -2.38 -34.14 -10.27
CA ILE A 216 -1.11 -34.75 -9.86
C ILE A 216 -1.15 -36.29 -9.93
N PRO A 217 -2.06 -36.99 -9.23
CA PRO A 217 -2.19 -38.45 -9.35
C PRO A 217 -2.84 -38.90 -10.66
N ASN A 218 -3.65 -38.05 -11.31
CA ASN A 218 -4.37 -38.36 -12.54
C ASN A 218 -3.78 -37.66 -13.77
N TRP A 219 -2.45 -37.53 -13.81
CA TRP A 219 -1.77 -36.93 -14.95
C TRP A 219 -1.88 -37.83 -16.19
N PRO A 220 -2.20 -37.29 -17.39
CA PRO A 220 -2.28 -38.11 -18.60
C PRO A 220 -0.97 -38.86 -18.88
N GLN A 221 -1.05 -40.11 -19.35
CA GLN A 221 0.14 -40.97 -19.51
C GLN A 221 0.55 -41.17 -20.98
N GLN A 222 -0.41 -41.35 -21.88
CA GLN A 222 -0.16 -41.72 -23.28
C GLN A 222 -0.56 -40.63 -24.28
N GLU A 223 -1.41 -39.70 -23.88
CA GLU A 223 -1.90 -38.64 -24.75
C GLU A 223 -0.81 -37.60 -25.04
N LYS A 224 -0.84 -37.05 -26.26
CA LYS A 224 0.02 -35.93 -26.65
C LYS A 224 -0.82 -34.69 -26.91
N PHE A 225 -0.29 -33.54 -26.50
CA PHE A 225 -0.97 -32.26 -26.60
C PHE A 225 -0.16 -31.27 -27.44
N ASP A 226 -0.86 -30.49 -28.26
CA ASP A 226 -0.30 -29.38 -29.01
C ASP A 226 -0.12 -28.14 -28.10
N LEU A 227 -0.94 -28.02 -27.06
CA LEU A 227 -0.78 -27.02 -26.02
C LEU A 227 -1.03 -27.62 -24.63
N ILE A 228 -0.09 -27.38 -23.73
CA ILE A 228 -0.33 -27.50 -22.29
C ILE A 228 -0.32 -26.09 -21.71
N VAL A 229 -1.42 -25.66 -21.10
CA VAL A 229 -1.55 -24.31 -20.55
C VAL A 229 -2.03 -24.37 -19.11
N ALA A 230 -1.41 -23.63 -18.20
CA ALA A 230 -1.84 -23.60 -16.82
C ALA A 230 -1.48 -22.31 -16.07
N SER A 231 -2.27 -22.02 -15.05
CA SER A 231 -1.98 -21.03 -14.01
C SER A 231 -2.10 -21.70 -12.64
N PRO A 232 -1.12 -22.55 -12.24
CA PRO A 232 -1.20 -23.31 -11.00
C PRO A 232 -1.11 -22.38 -9.78
N PRO A 233 -1.56 -22.83 -8.60
CA PRO A 233 -1.31 -22.11 -7.37
C PRO A 233 0.20 -21.99 -7.10
N PHE A 234 0.66 -20.78 -6.79
CA PHE A 234 2.09 -20.50 -6.70
C PHE A 234 2.74 -20.99 -5.41
N ASN A 235 3.96 -21.52 -5.52
CA ASN A 235 4.81 -21.94 -4.42
C ASN A 235 4.23 -23.05 -3.53
N VAL A 236 3.24 -23.79 -4.02
CA VAL A 236 2.68 -24.94 -3.30
C VAL A 236 3.73 -26.05 -3.25
N ARG A 237 4.12 -26.43 -2.01
CA ARG A 237 5.04 -27.54 -1.78
C ARG A 237 4.30 -28.86 -1.93
N MET A 238 4.94 -29.82 -2.56
CA MET A 238 4.36 -31.14 -2.84
C MET A 238 4.34 -32.07 -1.61
N SER A 239 4.64 -31.60 -0.38
CA SER A 239 5.07 -32.39 0.79
C SER A 239 4.17 -33.56 1.21
N ASP A 240 2.87 -33.55 0.88
CA ASP A 240 1.94 -34.66 1.16
C ASP A 240 1.51 -35.45 -0.10
N MET A 241 1.87 -34.99 -1.30
CA MET A 241 1.51 -35.59 -2.61
C MET A 241 2.62 -36.49 -3.19
N HIS A 242 3.73 -36.67 -2.47
CA HIS A 242 4.97 -37.32 -2.94
C HIS A 242 4.80 -38.78 -3.37
N ALA A 243 3.94 -39.58 -2.72
CA ALA A 243 3.93 -41.03 -2.90
C ALA A 243 3.50 -41.49 -4.31
N LYS A 244 2.60 -40.75 -4.98
CA LYS A 244 2.09 -41.11 -6.33
C LYS A 244 2.85 -40.43 -7.47
N ALA A 245 3.47 -39.26 -7.23
CA ALA A 245 4.27 -38.53 -8.23
C ALA A 245 5.76 -38.95 -8.26
N GLY A 246 6.12 -40.06 -7.59
CA GLY A 246 7.49 -40.59 -7.55
C GLY A 246 8.46 -39.85 -6.62
N GLY A 247 7.98 -38.95 -5.77
CA GLY A 247 8.77 -38.30 -4.72
C GLY A 247 9.84 -37.28 -5.17
N LEU A 248 10.00 -37.03 -6.47
CA LEU A 248 11.12 -36.28 -7.05
C LEU A 248 10.97 -34.74 -7.00
N TYR A 249 9.73 -34.22 -7.02
CA TYR A 249 9.46 -32.80 -7.20
C TYR A 249 9.22 -32.07 -5.88
N LYS A 250 9.73 -30.85 -5.76
CA LYS A 250 9.50 -30.02 -4.56
C LYS A 250 8.27 -29.11 -4.66
N SER A 251 7.82 -28.81 -5.87
CA SER A 251 6.68 -27.92 -6.13
C SER A 251 5.86 -28.37 -7.32
N ILE A 252 4.62 -27.87 -7.41
CA ILE A 252 3.69 -28.16 -8.52
C ILE A 252 4.28 -27.66 -9.86
N GLU A 253 4.93 -26.50 -9.86
CA GLU A 253 5.51 -25.91 -11.07
C GLU A 253 6.62 -26.80 -11.65
N GLN A 254 7.46 -27.39 -10.79
CA GLN A 254 8.48 -28.35 -11.22
C GLN A 254 7.86 -29.60 -11.86
N PHE A 255 6.78 -30.11 -11.26
CA PHE A 255 6.07 -31.27 -11.77
C PHE A 255 5.47 -31.01 -13.16
N ILE A 256 4.75 -29.90 -13.33
CA ILE A 256 4.13 -29.53 -14.62
C ILE A 256 5.19 -29.33 -15.70
N LEU A 257 6.28 -28.60 -15.40
CA LEU A 257 7.32 -28.33 -16.39
C LEU A 257 8.07 -29.59 -16.82
N ASP A 258 8.29 -30.54 -15.90
CA ASP A 258 8.94 -31.80 -16.25
C ASP A 258 7.97 -32.74 -17.00
N LYS A 259 6.85 -33.09 -16.36
CA LYS A 259 5.89 -34.05 -16.91
C LYS A 259 5.10 -33.52 -18.10
N GLY A 260 4.85 -32.22 -18.16
CA GLY A 260 4.18 -31.58 -19.28
C GLY A 260 5.03 -31.63 -20.53
N VAL A 261 6.34 -31.38 -20.44
CA VAL A 261 7.25 -31.50 -21.59
C VAL A 261 7.14 -32.89 -22.20
N ASP A 262 7.07 -33.95 -21.41
CA ASP A 262 6.94 -35.33 -21.91
C ASP A 262 5.67 -35.54 -22.74
N LEU A 263 4.57 -34.84 -22.44
CA LEU A 263 3.29 -34.96 -23.12
C LEU A 263 3.13 -34.04 -24.34
N LEU A 264 4.09 -33.18 -24.66
CA LEU A 264 3.99 -32.34 -25.85
C LEU A 264 4.17 -33.14 -27.15
N THR A 265 3.40 -32.80 -28.19
CA THR A 265 3.69 -33.20 -29.57
C THR A 265 5.02 -32.60 -30.04
N GLN A 266 5.54 -33.00 -31.20
CA GLN A 266 6.80 -32.44 -31.73
C GLN A 266 6.72 -30.93 -32.00
N GLN A 267 5.53 -30.42 -32.30
CA GLN A 267 5.26 -29.00 -32.53
C GLN A 267 4.53 -28.35 -31.33
N GLY A 268 4.43 -29.07 -30.21
CA GLY A 268 3.64 -28.66 -29.07
C GLY A 268 4.34 -27.58 -28.23
N LYS A 269 3.52 -26.74 -27.59
CA LYS A 269 3.95 -25.70 -26.65
C LYS A 269 3.43 -25.96 -25.24
N LEU A 270 4.22 -25.60 -24.23
CA LEU A 270 3.76 -25.51 -22.85
C LEU A 270 3.88 -24.05 -22.39
N ILE A 271 2.76 -23.44 -22.03
CA ILE A 271 2.70 -22.06 -21.54
C ILE A 271 2.24 -22.05 -20.08
N LEU A 272 3.13 -21.64 -19.18
CA LEU A 272 2.89 -21.69 -17.74
C LEU A 272 3.02 -20.29 -17.11
N ILE A 273 2.02 -19.90 -16.33
CA ILE A 273 2.12 -18.72 -15.47
C ILE A 273 2.81 -19.14 -14.16
N LEU A 274 3.84 -18.39 -13.78
CA LEU A 274 4.73 -18.68 -12.66
C LEU A 274 4.96 -17.42 -11.82
N SER A 275 5.39 -17.61 -10.56
CA SER A 275 6.00 -16.51 -9.80
C SER A 275 7.45 -16.29 -10.20
N HIS A 276 7.96 -15.06 -10.04
CA HIS A 276 9.36 -14.69 -10.33
C HIS A 276 10.41 -15.62 -9.67
N GLY A 277 10.07 -16.24 -8.54
CA GLY A 277 10.97 -17.14 -7.80
C GLY A 277 11.57 -18.26 -8.66
N PHE A 278 10.79 -18.84 -9.58
CA PHE A 278 11.26 -19.91 -10.45
C PHE A 278 12.48 -19.50 -11.29
N LEU A 279 12.61 -18.23 -11.65
CA LEU A 279 13.67 -17.75 -12.55
C LEU A 279 15.08 -17.82 -11.95
N PHE A 280 15.21 -17.77 -10.63
CA PHE A 280 16.51 -17.58 -9.97
C PHE A 280 16.78 -18.48 -8.77
N ARG A 281 15.77 -19.18 -8.23
CA ARG A 281 15.95 -20.09 -7.09
C ARG A 281 16.93 -21.23 -7.43
N GLY A 282 17.75 -21.59 -6.45
CA GLY A 282 18.78 -22.64 -6.57
C GLY A 282 18.23 -24.05 -6.42
N GLY A 283 19.11 -25.05 -6.37
CA GLY A 283 18.74 -26.43 -6.03
C GLY A 283 18.03 -27.17 -7.16
N SER A 284 16.89 -27.81 -6.87
CA SER A 284 16.16 -28.60 -7.88
C SER A 284 15.59 -27.75 -9.01
N GLU A 285 15.14 -26.52 -8.73
CA GLU A 285 14.65 -25.60 -9.76
C GLU A 285 15.75 -25.15 -10.70
N GLN A 286 16.95 -24.90 -10.17
CA GLN A 286 18.10 -24.58 -10.99
C GLN A 286 18.45 -25.73 -11.94
N ARG A 287 18.50 -26.97 -11.45
CA ARG A 287 18.74 -28.16 -12.29
C ARG A 287 17.67 -28.35 -13.36
N LEU A 288 16.41 -28.07 -13.03
CA LEU A 288 15.32 -28.09 -14.00
C LEU A 288 15.52 -27.02 -15.07
N ARG A 289 15.82 -25.77 -14.70
CA ARG A 289 16.13 -24.70 -15.65
C ARG A 289 17.32 -25.04 -16.54
N GLU A 290 18.41 -25.55 -15.96
CA GLU A 290 19.57 -26.05 -16.68
C GLU A 290 19.15 -27.03 -17.78
N ARG A 291 18.44 -28.10 -17.42
CA ARG A 291 17.97 -29.10 -18.39
C ARG A 291 17.04 -28.52 -19.46
N LEU A 292 16.11 -27.63 -19.10
CA LEU A 292 15.20 -27.00 -20.07
C LEU A 292 15.95 -26.09 -21.06
N VAL A 293 16.96 -25.36 -20.59
CA VAL A 293 17.82 -24.50 -21.43
C VAL A 293 18.73 -25.33 -22.32
N GLU A 294 19.37 -26.37 -21.78
CA GLU A 294 20.30 -27.23 -22.52
C GLU A 294 19.59 -28.07 -23.60
N ASN A 295 18.35 -28.48 -23.35
CA ASN A 295 17.51 -29.15 -24.36
C ASN A 295 16.85 -28.16 -25.34
N ASP A 296 17.21 -26.88 -25.27
CA ASP A 296 16.68 -25.80 -26.11
C ASP A 296 15.14 -25.71 -26.11
N LEU A 297 14.49 -25.99 -24.97
CA LEU A 297 13.03 -26.05 -24.88
C LEU A 297 12.39 -24.71 -24.54
N ILE A 298 13.10 -23.81 -23.85
CA ILE A 298 12.55 -22.51 -23.48
C ILE A 298 12.57 -21.59 -24.71
N GLU A 299 11.40 -21.15 -25.14
CA GLU A 299 11.22 -20.19 -26.24
C GLU A 299 11.28 -18.76 -25.72
N SER A 300 10.45 -18.45 -24.71
CA SER A 300 10.31 -17.10 -24.18
C SER A 300 10.15 -17.07 -22.66
N VAL A 301 10.73 -16.04 -22.04
CA VAL A 301 10.57 -15.69 -20.62
C VAL A 301 10.02 -14.26 -20.55
N ILE A 302 8.74 -14.14 -20.16
CA ILE A 302 8.01 -12.87 -20.21
C ILE A 302 7.72 -12.43 -18.78
N SER A 303 8.38 -11.38 -18.30
CA SER A 303 8.17 -10.83 -16.96
C SER A 303 7.08 -9.77 -17.00
N LEU A 304 6.07 -9.95 -16.14
CA LEU A 304 4.93 -9.06 -15.97
C LEU A 304 4.97 -8.43 -14.57
N PRO A 305 4.58 -7.15 -14.43
CA PRO A 305 4.55 -6.49 -13.12
C PRO A 305 3.51 -7.12 -12.18
N GLY A 306 3.73 -6.98 -10.88
CA GLY A 306 2.80 -7.47 -9.86
C GLY A 306 1.48 -6.71 -9.82
N GLY A 307 0.43 -7.37 -9.32
CA GLY A 307 -0.92 -6.80 -9.17
C GLY A 307 -1.82 -6.95 -10.41
N LEU A 308 -1.47 -7.84 -11.35
CA LEU A 308 -2.35 -8.21 -12.45
C LEU A 308 -3.42 -9.24 -12.02
N LEU A 309 -3.08 -10.17 -11.13
CA LEU A 309 -4.09 -11.10 -10.59
C LEU A 309 -4.95 -10.39 -9.54
N PHE A 310 -6.23 -10.77 -9.46
CA PHE A 310 -7.21 -10.11 -8.59
C PHE A 310 -6.93 -10.31 -7.10
N ASP A 311 -6.32 -11.45 -6.74
CA ASP A 311 -6.10 -11.91 -5.37
C ASP A 311 -4.67 -11.64 -4.86
N THR A 312 -3.70 -11.32 -5.73
CA THR A 312 -2.30 -11.18 -5.31
C THR A 312 -1.54 -10.07 -5.99
N GLY A 313 -0.65 -9.42 -5.21
CA GLY A 313 0.30 -8.43 -5.70
C GLY A 313 1.59 -9.04 -6.29
N ILE A 314 1.70 -10.37 -6.33
CA ILE A 314 2.91 -11.07 -6.78
C ILE A 314 3.19 -10.76 -8.28
N PRO A 315 4.43 -10.40 -8.64
CA PRO A 315 4.88 -10.34 -10.04
C PRO A 315 4.83 -11.70 -10.73
N LEU A 316 4.36 -11.70 -11.98
CA LEU A 316 4.11 -12.90 -12.76
C LEU A 316 5.17 -13.08 -13.84
N VAL A 317 5.42 -14.34 -14.20
CA VAL A 317 6.16 -14.71 -15.40
C VAL A 317 5.29 -15.61 -16.24
N VAL A 318 5.25 -15.36 -17.55
CA VAL A 318 4.78 -16.34 -18.53
C VAL A 318 6.01 -17.01 -19.11
N LEU A 319 6.15 -18.31 -18.84
CA LEU A 319 7.21 -19.16 -19.40
C LEU A 319 6.63 -19.94 -20.57
N VAL A 320 7.25 -19.80 -21.74
CA VAL A 320 6.86 -20.54 -22.96
C VAL A 320 7.93 -21.57 -23.25
N LEU A 321 7.55 -22.84 -23.24
CA LEU A 321 8.34 -23.93 -23.79
C LEU A 321 7.79 -24.31 -25.16
N ASN A 322 8.68 -24.53 -26.12
CA ASN A 322 8.33 -24.93 -27.48
C ASN A 322 9.32 -25.98 -27.97
N ARG A 323 8.81 -27.12 -28.48
CA ARG A 323 9.64 -28.18 -29.05
C ARG A 323 10.10 -27.88 -30.49
N ALA A 324 9.46 -26.94 -31.17
CA ALA A 324 9.78 -26.50 -32.52
C ALA A 324 9.95 -24.98 -32.54
N LYS A 325 11.04 -24.49 -31.93
CA LYS A 325 11.35 -23.06 -31.86
C LYS A 325 11.76 -22.50 -33.22
N ASP A 326 11.30 -21.29 -33.53
CA ASP A 326 11.72 -20.54 -34.72
C ASP A 326 13.19 -20.10 -34.64
N LYS A 327 13.70 -19.85 -33.42
CA LYS A 327 15.08 -19.41 -33.15
C LYS A 327 15.80 -20.38 -32.20
N PRO A 328 16.32 -21.52 -32.72
CA PRO A 328 17.08 -22.48 -31.91
C PRO A 328 18.33 -21.85 -31.27
N GLY A 329 18.69 -22.30 -30.07
CA GLY A 329 19.87 -21.84 -29.31
C GLY A 329 19.77 -20.43 -28.72
N GLN A 330 18.61 -19.78 -28.81
CA GLN A 330 18.32 -18.48 -28.23
C GLN A 330 17.02 -18.49 -27.44
N ILE A 331 16.92 -17.67 -26.39
CA ILE A 331 15.70 -17.46 -25.60
C ILE A 331 15.27 -15.99 -25.73
N GLN A 332 13.99 -15.77 -25.97
CA GLN A 332 13.41 -14.43 -25.99
C GLN A 332 13.08 -13.97 -24.56
N PHE A 333 13.75 -12.94 -24.08
CA PHE A 333 13.43 -12.28 -22.81
C PHE A 333 12.60 -11.04 -23.08
N VAL A 334 11.49 -10.90 -22.35
CA VAL A 334 10.51 -9.82 -22.53
C VAL A 334 10.22 -9.15 -21.19
N ASP A 335 10.43 -7.84 -21.14
CA ASP A 335 10.02 -6.98 -20.03
C ASP A 335 8.69 -6.28 -20.38
N ALA A 336 7.59 -6.78 -19.82
CA ALA A 336 6.25 -6.32 -20.15
C ALA A 336 5.73 -5.22 -19.20
N ARG A 337 6.61 -4.57 -18.41
CA ARG A 337 6.19 -3.50 -17.48
C ARG A 337 5.50 -2.33 -18.17
N SER A 338 5.98 -1.93 -19.35
CA SER A 338 5.40 -0.85 -20.16
C SER A 338 4.05 -1.20 -20.78
N CYS A 339 3.68 -2.48 -20.82
CA CYS A 339 2.42 -2.96 -21.39
C CYS A 339 1.30 -3.08 -20.35
N VAL A 340 1.49 -2.58 -19.13
CA VAL A 340 0.48 -2.66 -18.06
C VAL A 340 0.10 -1.26 -17.59
N GLU A 341 -1.20 -0.96 -17.68
CA GLU A 341 -1.80 0.31 -17.33
C GLU A 341 -2.52 0.22 -15.98
N SER A 342 -2.44 1.28 -15.18
CA SER A 342 -3.23 1.42 -13.95
C SER A 342 -4.61 1.97 -14.29
N VAL A 343 -5.67 1.21 -14.01
CA VAL A 343 -7.07 1.61 -14.29
C VAL A 343 -7.75 2.18 -13.04
N GLY A 344 -7.17 1.97 -11.85
CA GLY A 344 -7.63 2.56 -10.60
C GLY A 344 -6.57 2.48 -9.49
N LEU A 345 -6.96 2.75 -8.24
CA LEU A 345 -6.02 2.75 -7.09
C LEU A 345 -5.32 1.40 -6.87
N ARG A 346 -5.93 0.29 -7.31
CA ARG A 346 -5.42 -1.08 -7.10
C ARG A 346 -5.55 -1.99 -8.32
N GLU A 347 -6.20 -1.54 -9.39
CA GLU A 347 -6.47 -2.35 -10.58
C GLU A 347 -5.45 -2.06 -11.68
N LYS A 348 -4.90 -3.13 -12.26
CA LYS A 348 -4.00 -3.08 -13.41
C LYS A 348 -4.56 -3.86 -14.56
N LYS A 349 -4.37 -3.34 -15.77
CA LYS A 349 -4.83 -3.95 -17.02
C LYS A 349 -3.67 -4.17 -17.96
N LEU A 350 -3.58 -5.38 -18.51
CA LEU A 350 -2.61 -5.74 -19.53
C LEU A 350 -3.08 -5.25 -20.90
N ASN A 351 -2.25 -4.47 -21.59
CA ASN A 351 -2.37 -4.21 -23.03
C ASN A 351 -1.78 -5.40 -23.80
N ASP A 352 -2.57 -6.48 -23.90
CA ASP A 352 -2.17 -7.73 -24.52
C ASP A 352 -1.85 -7.58 -26.02
N VAL A 353 -2.57 -6.68 -26.71
CA VAL A 353 -2.35 -6.41 -28.14
C VAL A 353 -0.99 -5.74 -28.35
N GLY A 354 -0.67 -4.70 -27.56
CA GLY A 354 0.61 -4.03 -27.58
C GLY A 354 1.76 -4.98 -27.25
N LEU A 355 1.60 -5.82 -26.23
CA LEU A 355 2.60 -6.81 -25.83
C LEU A 355 2.87 -7.84 -26.93
N ILE A 356 1.84 -8.40 -27.57
CA ILE A 356 2.02 -9.32 -28.70
C ILE A 356 2.71 -8.64 -29.88
N SER A 357 2.32 -7.40 -30.21
CA SER A 357 2.95 -6.63 -31.27
C SER A 357 4.44 -6.40 -30.99
N MET A 358 4.78 -6.02 -29.76
CA MET A 358 6.15 -5.82 -29.30
C MET A 358 6.97 -7.11 -29.33
N MET A 359 6.38 -8.25 -28.96
CA MET A 359 7.08 -9.53 -29.01
C MET A 359 7.34 -10.06 -30.41
N ARG A 360 6.52 -9.66 -31.39
CA ARG A 360 6.65 -10.07 -32.80
C ARG A 360 7.64 -9.22 -33.59
N SER A 361 8.04 -8.05 -33.09
CA SER A 361 9.10 -7.29 -33.75
C SER A 361 10.41 -8.06 -33.61
N ASP A 362 11.04 -8.40 -34.74
CA ASP A 362 12.31 -9.14 -34.75
C ASP A 362 13.50 -8.31 -34.24
N ASP A 363 13.33 -6.99 -34.10
CA ASP A 363 14.35 -6.08 -33.62
C ASP A 363 14.49 -6.15 -32.09
N ALA A 364 15.74 -6.26 -31.63
CA ALA A 364 16.06 -6.07 -30.23
C ALA A 364 15.68 -4.64 -29.81
N SER A 365 14.94 -4.53 -28.71
CA SER A 365 14.50 -3.26 -28.14
C SER A 365 14.84 -3.20 -26.66
N ASP A 366 14.53 -2.07 -26.02
CA ASP A 366 14.67 -1.91 -24.57
C ASP A 366 13.77 -2.85 -23.76
N PHE A 367 12.83 -3.55 -24.41
CA PHE A 367 11.84 -4.43 -23.78
C PHE A 367 11.89 -5.88 -24.26
N VAL A 368 12.53 -6.16 -25.41
CA VAL A 368 12.64 -7.51 -25.98
C VAL A 368 14.09 -7.77 -26.39
N LYS A 369 14.67 -8.88 -25.90
CA LYS A 369 16.01 -9.34 -26.28
C LYS A 369 16.02 -10.83 -26.57
N PHE A 370 16.68 -11.21 -27.65
CA PHE A 370 17.03 -12.61 -27.93
C PHE A 370 18.43 -12.88 -27.37
N VAL A 371 18.52 -13.86 -26.46
CA VAL A 371 19.73 -14.13 -25.71
C VAL A 371 20.22 -15.53 -26.04
N ALA A 372 21.48 -15.65 -26.46
CA ALA A 372 22.10 -16.94 -26.75
C ALA A 372 22.27 -17.78 -25.48
N VAL A 373 22.05 -19.10 -25.58
CA VAL A 373 22.21 -20.05 -24.47
C VAL A 373 23.56 -19.91 -23.76
N LYS A 374 24.64 -19.61 -24.49
CA LYS A 374 25.97 -19.36 -23.90
C LYS A 374 25.94 -18.26 -22.82
N GLN A 375 25.30 -17.13 -23.09
CA GLN A 375 25.19 -16.03 -22.12
C GLN A 375 24.36 -16.44 -20.90
N ILE A 376 23.35 -17.28 -21.09
CA ILE A 376 22.50 -17.82 -20.02
C ILE A 376 23.32 -18.75 -19.11
N ARG A 377 24.22 -19.57 -19.67
CA ARG A 377 25.19 -20.38 -18.92
C ARG A 377 26.12 -19.50 -18.09
N ASP A 378 26.65 -18.41 -18.68
CA ASP A 378 27.55 -17.47 -17.99
C ASP A 378 26.86 -16.75 -16.80
N PHE A 379 25.54 -16.64 -16.85
CA PHE A 379 24.70 -16.16 -15.76
C PHE A 379 24.16 -17.26 -14.83
N GLY A 380 24.68 -18.49 -14.93
CA GLY A 380 24.33 -19.60 -14.05
C GLY A 380 22.87 -20.02 -14.17
N TYR A 381 22.33 -19.98 -15.39
CA TYR A 381 20.94 -20.35 -15.70
C TYR A 381 19.90 -19.56 -14.90
N ASN A 382 20.25 -18.31 -14.55
CA ASN A 382 19.33 -17.36 -13.96
C ASN A 382 18.53 -16.68 -15.07
N LEU A 383 17.22 -16.93 -15.10
CA LEU A 383 16.33 -16.42 -16.14
C LEU A 383 15.64 -15.10 -15.74
N ASN A 384 16.13 -14.40 -14.71
CA ASN A 384 15.59 -13.08 -14.34
C ASN A 384 15.77 -12.10 -15.52
N VAL A 385 14.65 -11.64 -16.08
CA VAL A 385 14.60 -10.79 -17.29
C VAL A 385 15.51 -9.58 -17.16
N ALA A 386 15.45 -8.85 -16.02
CA ALA A 386 16.22 -7.62 -15.81
C ALA A 386 17.73 -7.79 -16.02
N ARG A 387 18.28 -8.99 -15.78
CA ARG A 387 19.71 -9.32 -15.94
C ARG A 387 20.19 -9.21 -17.39
N TYR A 388 19.31 -9.38 -18.36
CA TYR A 388 19.65 -9.37 -19.78
C TYR A 388 19.51 -7.98 -20.44
N PHE A 389 18.89 -7.03 -19.75
CA PHE A 389 18.70 -5.65 -20.20
C PHE A 389 19.77 -4.68 -19.66
N GLN A 390 20.90 -5.20 -19.17
CA GLN A 390 22.02 -4.38 -18.73
C GLN A 390 22.64 -3.61 -19.91
N ASN A 391 23.03 -2.37 -19.63
CA ASN A 391 23.86 -1.59 -20.54
C ASN A 391 25.31 -2.10 -20.48
N GLU A 392 26.01 -2.07 -21.61
CA GLU A 392 27.45 -2.29 -21.61
C GLU A 392 28.15 -1.13 -20.90
N ILE A 393 28.99 -1.48 -19.93
CA ILE A 393 29.75 -0.52 -19.13
C ILE A 393 31.22 -0.85 -19.28
N GLU A 394 31.99 0.16 -19.71
CA GLU A 394 33.44 0.14 -19.70
C GLU A 394 33.94 0.37 -18.26
N GLY A 395 34.78 -0.53 -17.78
CA GLY A 395 35.26 -0.52 -16.39
C GLY A 395 35.74 -1.89 -15.93
N VAL A 396 36.14 -1.96 -14.66
CA VAL A 396 36.63 -3.18 -14.01
C VAL A 396 35.52 -3.83 -13.19
N LYS A 397 35.54 -5.16 -13.08
CA LYS A 397 34.61 -5.84 -12.17
C LYS A 397 35.02 -5.62 -10.72
N LEU A 398 34.04 -5.55 -9.82
CA LEU A 398 34.31 -5.44 -8.38
C LEU A 398 35.20 -6.59 -7.88
N GLY A 399 35.06 -7.80 -8.41
CA GLY A 399 35.92 -8.94 -8.05
C GLY A 399 37.40 -8.81 -8.45
N GLU A 400 37.77 -7.82 -9.27
CA GLU A 400 39.17 -7.55 -9.61
C GLU A 400 39.83 -6.57 -8.62
N ILE A 401 39.01 -5.81 -7.87
CA ILE A 401 39.46 -4.79 -6.92
C ILE A 401 39.05 -5.06 -5.47
N LEU A 402 38.16 -6.05 -5.26
CA LEU A 402 37.67 -6.50 -3.96
C LEU A 402 38.01 -7.96 -3.74
N GLU A 403 38.59 -8.25 -2.58
CA GLU A 403 38.79 -9.61 -2.10
C GLU A 403 37.84 -9.91 -0.93
N TYR A 404 37.16 -11.05 -0.97
CA TYR A 404 36.21 -11.40 0.07
C TYR A 404 36.93 -11.80 1.37
N VAL A 405 36.59 -11.14 2.48
CA VAL A 405 37.15 -11.45 3.80
C VAL A 405 36.56 -12.77 4.30
N HIS A 406 37.40 -13.80 4.37
CA HIS A 406 37.03 -15.13 4.86
C HIS A 406 37.05 -15.16 6.39
N ALA A 407 35.96 -14.69 6.98
CA ALA A 407 35.80 -14.67 8.44
C ALA A 407 35.90 -16.07 9.07
N SER A 408 36.69 -16.17 10.14
CA SER A 408 36.78 -17.37 10.98
C SER A 408 35.46 -17.59 11.73
N ARG A 409 34.95 -18.82 11.72
CA ARG A 409 33.78 -19.22 12.52
C ARG A 409 34.28 -19.63 13.90
N ASN A 410 34.24 -18.72 14.88
CA ASN A 410 34.53 -19.07 16.26
C ASN A 410 33.23 -19.22 17.07
N ASN A 411 32.87 -20.46 17.39
CA ASN A 411 31.64 -20.78 18.12
C ASN A 411 31.73 -20.51 19.63
N SER A 412 32.90 -20.11 20.16
CA SER A 412 33.09 -19.87 21.60
C SER A 412 32.77 -18.44 22.05
N ILE A 413 32.57 -17.50 21.12
CA ILE A 413 32.26 -16.09 21.45
C ILE A 413 30.81 -15.98 21.91
N GLN A 414 30.61 -15.60 23.18
CA GLN A 414 29.28 -15.42 23.78
C GLN A 414 28.78 -13.97 23.71
N ASN A 415 29.69 -12.99 23.64
CA ASN A 415 29.39 -11.56 23.57
C ASN A 415 30.31 -10.86 22.55
N GLY A 416 29.79 -9.88 21.81
CA GLY A 416 30.61 -9.03 20.93
C GLY A 416 29.80 -7.93 20.23
N LYS A 417 30.51 -7.04 19.52
CA LYS A 417 29.93 -5.95 18.73
C LYS A 417 29.37 -6.49 17.40
N LEU A 418 28.06 -6.75 17.37
CA LEU A 418 27.37 -7.23 16.17
C LEU A 418 26.89 -6.05 15.33
N VAL A 419 27.55 -5.82 14.19
CA VAL A 419 27.15 -4.81 13.21
C VAL A 419 25.90 -5.27 12.47
N ARG A 420 24.89 -4.40 12.44
CA ARG A 420 23.62 -4.57 11.72
C ARG A 420 23.54 -3.56 10.59
N ILE A 421 22.60 -3.78 9.65
CA ILE A 421 22.39 -2.89 8.49
C ILE A 421 22.06 -1.44 8.91
N ARG A 422 21.48 -1.24 10.10
CA ARG A 422 21.19 0.09 10.64
C ARG A 422 22.45 0.87 11.05
N ASP A 423 23.53 0.15 11.37
CA ASP A 423 24.80 0.73 11.81
C ASP A 423 25.68 1.11 10.59
N LEU A 424 25.32 0.63 9.39
CA LEU A 424 25.97 1.00 8.13
C LEU A 424 25.51 2.38 7.62
N LYS A 425 26.42 3.05 6.92
CA LYS A 425 26.26 4.42 6.42
C LYS A 425 25.65 4.47 5.02
N ASP A 426 24.69 5.37 4.83
CA ASP A 426 24.04 5.62 3.53
C ASP A 426 24.42 6.99 2.92
N ASN A 427 25.31 7.74 3.58
CA ASN A 427 25.75 9.07 3.15
C ASN A 427 27.01 8.98 2.23
N ARG A 428 27.20 9.98 1.36
CA ARG A 428 28.39 10.14 0.49
C ARG A 428 29.61 10.71 1.22
N LEU A 429 29.40 11.33 2.39
CA LEU A 429 30.45 12.05 3.12
C LEU A 429 30.82 11.39 4.44
N ASP A 430 29.81 10.87 5.15
CA ASP A 430 30.02 10.04 6.33
C ASP A 430 29.85 8.57 5.93
N PHE A 431 30.97 7.87 5.77
CA PHE A 431 31.01 6.49 5.32
C PHE A 431 31.95 5.62 6.17
N PHE A 432 32.42 6.10 7.32
CA PHE A 432 33.20 5.30 8.26
C PHE A 432 32.30 4.69 9.33
N LEU A 433 32.56 3.44 9.71
CA LEU A 433 31.84 2.79 10.80
C LEU A 433 32.23 3.44 12.14
N ASP A 434 31.24 3.90 12.91
CA ASP A 434 31.47 4.33 14.28
C ASP A 434 31.34 3.14 15.23
N GLU A 435 32.44 2.42 15.43
CA GLU A 435 32.48 1.23 16.28
C GLU A 435 32.13 1.53 17.76
N LYS A 436 32.35 2.75 18.24
CA LYS A 436 32.07 3.13 19.63
C LYS A 436 30.57 3.22 19.91
N SER A 437 29.77 3.48 18.88
CA SER A 437 28.32 3.53 18.97
C SER A 437 27.65 2.15 19.00
N ILE A 438 28.40 1.06 18.76
CA ILE A 438 27.86 -0.30 18.63
C ILE A 438 27.87 -1.01 19.98
N GLU A 439 26.67 -1.32 20.48
CA GLU A 439 26.49 -2.06 21.74
C GLU A 439 26.96 -3.52 21.64
N THR A 440 27.66 -3.97 22.67
CA THR A 440 28.00 -5.39 22.86
C THR A 440 26.76 -6.18 23.27
N SER A 441 26.44 -7.24 22.53
CA SER A 441 25.24 -8.05 22.79
C SER A 441 25.56 -9.53 22.99
N LYS A 442 24.70 -10.23 23.74
CA LYS A 442 24.72 -11.70 23.85
C LYS A 442 24.38 -12.33 22.51
N LEU A 443 25.22 -13.24 22.04
CA LEU A 443 25.12 -13.82 20.71
C LEU A 443 24.49 -15.21 20.77
N LYS A 444 23.64 -15.53 19.78
CA LYS A 444 23.21 -16.92 19.56
C LYS A 444 24.29 -17.66 18.78
N PRO A 445 24.71 -18.87 19.18
CA PRO A 445 25.72 -19.64 18.45
C PRO A 445 25.37 -19.77 16.95
N HIS A 446 26.38 -19.62 16.09
CA HIS A 446 26.41 -20.03 14.66
C HIS A 446 25.92 -19.04 13.59
N ASN A 447 25.63 -17.77 13.92
CA ASN A 447 25.06 -16.81 12.94
C ASN A 447 25.90 -15.56 12.65
N PHE A 448 27.19 -15.56 12.97
CA PHE A 448 28.04 -14.39 12.78
C PHE A 448 29.45 -14.75 12.30
N ARG A 449 30.10 -13.74 11.72
CA ARG A 449 31.43 -13.77 11.10
C ARG A 449 32.31 -12.74 11.79
N ILE A 450 33.52 -13.13 12.20
CA ILE A 450 34.49 -12.22 12.82
C ILE A 450 35.28 -11.52 11.73
N VAL A 451 35.42 -10.21 11.86
CA VAL A 451 36.31 -9.39 11.02
C VAL A 451 37.31 -8.69 11.94
N ASP A 452 38.57 -9.03 11.77
CA ASP A 452 39.74 -8.58 12.53
C ASP A 452 40.73 -7.79 11.66
N GLU A 453 40.26 -7.29 10.51
CA GLU A 453 41.00 -6.45 9.58
C GLU A 453 40.13 -5.32 9.03
N SER A 454 40.77 -4.25 8.54
CA SER A 454 40.06 -3.13 7.91
C SER A 454 39.38 -3.58 6.62
N ALA A 455 38.08 -3.31 6.49
CA ALA A 455 37.27 -3.83 5.39
C ALA A 455 36.21 -2.83 4.90
N LEU A 456 35.83 -2.97 3.63
CA LEU A 456 34.62 -2.37 3.07
C LEU A 456 33.42 -3.27 3.36
N LEU A 457 32.47 -2.76 4.12
CA LEU A 457 31.23 -3.42 4.48
C LEU A 457 30.12 -3.05 3.50
N LEU A 458 29.44 -4.07 2.98
CA LEU A 458 28.34 -3.93 2.02
C LEU A 458 27.10 -4.70 2.49
N ALA A 459 25.98 -4.01 2.63
CA ALA A 459 24.67 -4.61 2.85
C ALA A 459 24.22 -5.36 1.59
N VAL A 460 23.98 -6.67 1.72
CA VAL A 460 23.53 -7.52 0.60
C VAL A 460 22.05 -7.91 0.68
N ARG A 461 21.37 -7.61 1.79
CA ARG A 461 19.90 -7.72 1.93
C ARG A 461 19.26 -6.37 2.25
N TRP A 462 19.32 -5.43 1.31
CA TRP A 462 18.76 -4.09 1.47
C TRP A 462 18.52 -3.41 0.11
N LYS A 463 17.82 -2.28 0.11
CA LYS A 463 17.59 -1.45 -1.08
C LYS A 463 18.86 -0.75 -1.60
N THR A 464 19.88 -0.56 -0.78
CA THR A 464 21.18 0.03 -1.15
C THR A 464 22.29 -0.83 -0.58
N LEU A 465 23.51 -0.73 -1.12
CA LEU A 465 24.66 -1.46 -0.55
C LEU A 465 25.16 -0.88 0.77
N LYS A 466 24.72 0.33 1.16
CA LYS A 466 25.28 1.11 2.26
C LYS A 466 26.82 0.99 2.42
N PRO A 467 27.63 1.30 1.38
CA PRO A 467 29.07 1.13 1.46
C PRO A 467 29.67 1.88 2.64
N THR A 468 30.28 1.13 3.56
CA THR A 468 30.83 1.63 4.83
C THR A 468 32.23 1.09 5.03
N LEU A 469 33.20 1.95 5.33
CA LEU A 469 34.58 1.57 5.63
C LEU A 469 34.73 1.29 7.13
N PHE A 470 35.27 0.13 7.46
CA PHE A 470 35.70 -0.23 8.80
C PHE A 470 37.23 -0.17 8.86
N GLU A 471 37.75 0.56 9.85
CA GLU A 471 39.18 0.62 10.14
C GLU A 471 39.46 -0.15 11.44
N TYR A 472 40.23 -1.23 11.34
CA TYR A 472 40.53 -2.07 12.49
C TYR A 472 41.51 -1.35 13.44
N GLN A 473 41.08 -1.18 14.69
CA GLN A 473 41.87 -0.58 15.78
C GLN A 473 42.03 -1.58 16.94
N TYR A 474 42.41 -2.82 16.64
CA TYR A 474 42.61 -3.91 17.62
C TYR A 474 41.33 -4.46 18.28
N GLU A 475 40.16 -4.02 17.83
CA GLU A 475 38.86 -4.55 18.26
C GLU A 475 38.14 -5.17 17.05
N SER A 476 37.74 -6.43 17.17
CA SER A 476 37.08 -7.16 16.08
C SER A 476 35.58 -6.90 16.08
N ILE A 477 35.01 -6.74 14.89
CA ILE A 477 33.56 -6.64 14.71
C ILE A 477 32.96 -7.98 14.27
N LEU A 478 31.67 -8.15 14.54
CA LEU A 478 30.90 -9.31 14.14
C LEU A 478 29.87 -8.92 13.08
N LEU A 479 29.78 -9.68 12.00
CA LEU A 479 28.84 -9.43 10.90
C LEU A 479 27.80 -10.54 10.80
N SER A 480 26.54 -10.18 10.53
CA SER A 480 25.52 -11.15 10.11
C SER A 480 25.72 -11.60 8.66
N SER A 481 24.93 -12.58 8.20
CA SER A 481 24.93 -13.01 6.80
C SER A 481 24.48 -11.93 5.80
N ASP A 482 23.90 -10.83 6.29
CA ASP A 482 23.30 -9.78 5.47
C ASP A 482 24.29 -8.68 5.11
N ILE A 483 25.50 -8.74 5.67
CA ILE A 483 26.61 -7.83 5.41
C ILE A 483 27.80 -8.66 4.94
N LEU A 484 28.42 -8.25 3.85
CA LEU A 484 29.69 -8.82 3.37
C LEU A 484 30.82 -7.83 3.64
N ALA A 485 31.98 -8.36 4.04
CA ALA A 485 33.22 -7.60 4.19
C ALA A 485 34.17 -7.92 3.03
N PHE A 486 34.81 -6.88 2.52
CA PHE A 486 35.79 -6.98 1.43
C PHE A 486 37.05 -6.18 1.74
N THR A 487 38.20 -6.76 1.46
CA THR A 487 39.47 -6.05 1.42
C THR A 487 39.57 -5.32 0.08
N VAL A 488 39.91 -4.03 0.12
CA VAL A 488 40.01 -3.18 -1.08
C VAL A 488 41.46 -3.16 -1.56
N ASN A 489 41.70 -3.44 -2.84
CA ASN A 489 43.03 -3.30 -3.43
C ASN A 489 43.39 -1.82 -3.62
N LYS A 490 44.01 -1.23 -2.60
CA LYS A 490 44.40 0.19 -2.54
C LYS A 490 45.42 0.61 -3.61
N THR A 491 46.07 -0.34 -4.28
CA THR A 491 46.98 -0.02 -5.40
C THR A 491 46.24 0.36 -6.68
N LEU A 492 45.03 -0.16 -6.85
CA LEU A 492 44.20 0.06 -8.05
C LEU A 492 43.10 1.10 -7.80
N VAL A 493 42.55 1.14 -6.58
CA VAL A 493 41.39 1.98 -6.27
C VAL A 493 41.50 2.67 -4.91
N ASN A 494 41.17 3.96 -4.88
CA ASN A 494 40.99 4.70 -3.65
C ASN A 494 39.68 4.28 -2.97
N SER A 495 39.73 3.91 -1.69
CA SER A 495 38.56 3.40 -0.95
C SER A 495 37.39 4.39 -0.89
N GLN A 496 37.67 5.69 -0.74
CA GLN A 496 36.63 6.73 -0.68
C GLN A 496 35.98 6.96 -2.05
N TYR A 497 36.80 6.93 -3.10
CA TYR A 497 36.31 6.96 -4.48
C TYR A 497 35.36 5.79 -4.73
N LEU A 498 35.75 4.56 -4.39
CA LEU A 498 34.94 3.36 -4.59
C LEU A 498 33.59 3.43 -3.85
N VAL A 499 33.61 3.89 -2.59
CA VAL A 499 32.39 4.09 -1.78
C VAL A 499 31.40 5.03 -2.50
N ASN A 500 31.89 6.11 -3.10
CA ASN A 500 31.05 7.03 -3.87
C ASN A 500 30.62 6.46 -5.23
N GLU A 501 31.53 5.79 -5.94
CA GLU A 501 31.26 5.17 -7.24
C GLU A 501 30.18 4.08 -7.13
N LEU A 502 30.19 3.30 -6.05
CA LEU A 502 29.17 2.30 -5.74
C LEU A 502 27.76 2.89 -5.58
N ARG A 503 27.64 4.20 -5.32
CA ARG A 503 26.38 4.94 -5.20
C ARG A 503 25.95 5.65 -6.49
N SER A 504 26.73 5.54 -7.56
CA SER A 504 26.38 6.14 -8.85
C SER A 504 25.18 5.44 -9.50
N ASP A 505 24.41 6.19 -10.28
CA ASP A 505 23.14 5.71 -10.87
C ASP A 505 23.35 4.49 -11.77
N TYR A 506 24.44 4.46 -12.55
CA TYR A 506 24.75 3.33 -13.42
C TYR A 506 25.14 2.06 -12.63
N VAL A 507 25.76 2.21 -11.46
CA VAL A 507 26.02 1.07 -10.56
C VAL A 507 24.73 0.61 -9.89
N GLN A 508 23.86 1.53 -9.47
CA GLN A 508 22.55 1.18 -8.92
C GLN A 508 21.69 0.42 -9.95
N ALA A 509 21.65 0.87 -11.20
CA ALA A 509 20.96 0.18 -12.29
C ALA A 509 21.50 -1.24 -12.52
N GLN A 510 22.84 -1.43 -12.49
CA GLN A 510 23.41 -2.78 -12.51
C GLN A 510 22.96 -3.60 -11.31
N LEU A 511 23.03 -3.06 -10.08
CA LEU A 511 22.64 -3.79 -8.87
C LEU A 511 21.17 -4.23 -8.92
N GLU A 512 20.27 -3.39 -9.40
CA GLU A 512 18.85 -3.72 -9.58
C GLU A 512 18.66 -4.94 -10.49
N SER A 513 19.42 -5.03 -11.59
CA SER A 513 19.34 -6.16 -12.52
C SER A 513 19.89 -7.49 -11.96
N TYR A 514 20.80 -7.43 -10.98
CA TYR A 514 21.37 -8.61 -10.33
C TYR A 514 20.60 -9.04 -9.07
N ARG A 515 19.85 -8.12 -8.45
CA ARG A 515 19.07 -8.37 -7.23
C ARG A 515 17.94 -9.36 -7.46
N LEU A 516 17.66 -10.10 -6.38
CA LEU A 516 16.66 -11.15 -6.32
C LEU A 516 15.67 -10.84 -5.19
N GLY A 517 14.42 -11.30 -5.36
CA GLY A 517 13.37 -11.16 -4.35
C GLY A 517 12.64 -9.82 -4.41
N ASP A 518 11.30 -9.89 -4.43
CA ASP A 518 10.46 -8.71 -4.69
C ASP A 518 10.18 -7.86 -3.43
N VAL A 519 10.12 -8.48 -2.24
CA VAL A 519 9.77 -7.79 -0.98
C VAL A 519 11.02 -7.28 -0.24
N ILE A 520 12.01 -8.16 -0.05
CA ILE A 520 13.31 -7.81 0.54
C ILE A 520 14.37 -8.19 -0.50
N PRO A 521 14.86 -7.23 -1.29
CA PRO A 521 15.82 -7.52 -2.33
C PRO A 521 17.15 -7.95 -1.71
N TYR A 522 17.78 -8.95 -2.32
CA TYR A 522 19.11 -9.38 -1.95
C TYR A 522 19.98 -9.65 -3.17
N ILE A 523 21.29 -9.53 -3.02
CA ILE A 523 22.27 -9.85 -4.06
C ILE A 523 23.21 -10.95 -3.58
N ARG A 524 23.51 -11.91 -4.46
CA ARG A 524 24.50 -12.96 -4.16
C ARG A 524 25.91 -12.36 -4.26
N ARG A 525 26.86 -12.84 -3.46
CA ARG A 525 28.25 -12.39 -3.50
C ARG A 525 28.83 -12.45 -4.91
N ASP A 526 28.68 -13.58 -5.59
CA ASP A 526 29.30 -13.78 -6.91
C ASP A 526 28.66 -12.87 -7.98
N ASP A 527 27.40 -12.46 -7.80
CA ASP A 527 26.75 -11.45 -8.65
C ASP A 527 27.24 -10.04 -8.33
N LEU A 528 27.40 -9.71 -7.04
CA LEU A 528 27.98 -8.45 -6.60
C LEU A 528 29.38 -8.25 -7.18
N LEU A 529 30.21 -9.29 -7.19
CA LEU A 529 31.57 -9.23 -7.73
C LEU A 529 31.62 -9.10 -9.26
N LYS A 530 30.50 -9.34 -9.98
CA LYS A 530 30.39 -9.11 -11.43
C LYS A 530 30.05 -7.67 -11.80
N ILE A 531 29.58 -6.85 -10.85
CA ILE A 531 29.26 -5.44 -11.07
C ILE A 531 30.50 -4.70 -11.57
N LYS A 532 30.35 -3.87 -12.60
CA LYS A 532 31.44 -3.06 -13.15
C LYS A 532 31.41 -1.66 -12.60
N VAL A 533 32.59 -1.11 -12.33
CA VAL A 533 32.79 0.29 -11.96
C VAL A 533 33.82 0.94 -12.88
N LYS A 534 33.60 2.21 -13.20
CA LYS A 534 34.60 3.02 -13.91
C LYS A 534 35.81 3.21 -13.00
N LEU A 535 37.00 2.98 -13.55
CA LEU A 535 38.24 3.07 -12.80
C LEU A 535 39.23 4.01 -13.51
N PRO A 536 39.12 5.33 -13.29
CA PRO A 536 40.09 6.29 -13.80
C PRO A 536 41.43 6.18 -13.04
N SER A 537 42.43 6.94 -13.44
CA SER A 537 43.75 6.91 -12.77
C SER A 537 43.64 7.27 -11.28
N ILE A 538 44.54 6.76 -10.44
CA ILE A 538 44.49 7.03 -8.99
C ILE A 538 44.50 8.54 -8.67
N LYS A 539 45.20 9.34 -9.49
CA LYS A 539 45.25 10.80 -9.37
C LYS A 539 43.88 11.43 -9.65
N GLU A 540 43.19 10.98 -10.69
CA GLU A 540 41.83 11.44 -11.00
C GLU A 540 40.81 11.00 -9.95
N GLN A 541 40.96 9.79 -9.40
CA GLN A 541 40.11 9.31 -8.30
C GLN A 541 40.23 10.23 -7.07
N ILE A 542 41.45 10.57 -6.68
CA ILE A 542 41.72 11.50 -5.56
C ILE A 542 41.14 12.88 -5.87
N ALA A 543 41.34 13.41 -7.07
CA ALA A 543 40.79 14.71 -7.48
C ALA A 543 39.25 14.73 -7.44
N LYS A 544 38.59 13.63 -7.85
CA LYS A 544 37.13 13.51 -7.75
C LYS A 544 36.63 13.51 -6.30
N VAL A 545 37.33 12.81 -5.40
CA VAL A 545 36.98 12.79 -3.97
C VAL A 545 37.16 14.18 -3.37
N GLN A 546 38.30 14.83 -3.62
CA GLN A 546 38.56 16.21 -3.18
C GLN A 546 37.52 17.19 -3.72
N GLY A 547 37.15 17.08 -5.00
CA GLY A 547 36.09 17.90 -5.58
C GLY A 547 34.72 17.69 -4.92
N LEU A 548 34.40 16.47 -4.49
CA LEU A 548 33.18 16.19 -3.73
C LEU A 548 33.22 16.80 -2.33
N ASP A 549 34.37 16.75 -1.65
CA ASP A 549 34.56 17.37 -0.34
C ASP A 549 34.49 18.91 -0.43
N GLU A 550 35.12 19.49 -1.45
CA GLU A 550 35.05 20.92 -1.76
C GLU A 550 33.62 21.35 -2.09
N LEU A 551 32.92 20.58 -2.94
CA LEU A 551 31.52 20.84 -3.27
C LEU A 551 30.62 20.71 -2.04
N SER A 552 30.84 19.69 -1.20
CA SER A 552 30.12 19.52 0.07
C SER A 552 30.34 20.68 1.02
N ASN A 553 31.60 21.11 1.19
CA ASN A 553 31.93 22.28 2.00
C ASN A 553 31.35 23.55 1.39
N LYS A 554 31.32 23.68 0.06
CA LYS A 554 30.68 24.78 -0.64
C LYS A 554 29.16 24.74 -0.49
N ILE A 555 28.51 23.57 -0.52
CA ILE A 555 27.09 23.40 -0.24
C ILE A 555 26.81 23.78 1.22
N ARG A 556 27.64 23.36 2.18
CA ARG A 556 27.51 23.76 3.58
C ARG A 556 27.63 25.28 3.74
N SER A 557 28.64 25.87 3.13
CA SER A 557 28.83 27.32 3.08
C SER A 557 27.68 28.05 2.37
N LEU A 558 27.15 27.50 1.28
CA LEU A 558 25.99 28.06 0.57
C LEU A 558 24.69 27.87 1.36
N LEU A 559 24.55 26.81 2.16
CA LEU A 559 23.44 26.63 3.08
C LEU A 559 23.53 27.62 4.24
N GLU A 560 24.74 27.85 4.78
CA GLU A 560 25.02 28.89 5.77
C GLU A 560 24.74 30.29 5.19
N GLU A 561 25.21 30.57 3.97
CA GLU A 561 24.96 31.82 3.24
C GLU A 561 23.48 31.97 2.87
N ARG A 562 22.80 30.91 2.43
CA ARG A 562 21.35 30.90 2.19
C ARG A 562 20.59 31.12 3.50
N ASN A 563 21.04 30.56 4.61
CA ASN A 563 20.45 30.80 5.92
C ASN A 563 20.70 32.25 6.37
N ALA A 564 21.90 32.80 6.11
CA ALA A 564 22.23 34.21 6.35
C ALA A 564 21.46 35.17 5.42
N LEU A 565 21.23 34.81 4.16
CA LEU A 565 20.42 35.53 3.19
C LEU A 565 18.92 35.35 3.44
N ALA A 566 18.48 34.23 4.02
CA ALA A 566 17.13 34.09 4.56
C ALA A 566 16.93 35.05 5.74
N HIS A 567 17.96 35.24 6.57
CA HIS A 567 18.01 36.32 7.57
C HIS A 567 18.12 37.73 6.93
N GLY A 568 18.67 37.87 5.73
CA GLY A 568 18.69 39.13 4.96
C GLY A 568 17.37 39.45 4.23
N ASN A 569 16.67 38.42 3.73
CA ASN A 569 15.35 38.52 3.11
C ASN A 569 14.26 38.79 4.14
N SER A 570 14.44 38.34 5.38
CA SER A 570 13.60 38.85 6.48
C SER A 570 13.74 40.36 6.60
N THR A 571 14.85 41.01 6.27
CA THR A 571 14.96 42.49 6.35
C THR A 571 14.11 43.20 5.28
N SER A 572 14.00 42.65 4.06
CA SER A 572 13.12 43.18 3.01
C SER A 572 11.64 42.97 3.34
N ARG A 573 11.28 41.76 3.82
CA ARG A 573 9.92 41.47 4.30
C ARG A 573 9.58 42.23 5.57
N PHE A 574 10.55 42.48 6.46
CA PHE A 574 10.41 43.30 7.67
C PHE A 574 10.14 44.76 7.32
N ASN A 575 10.70 45.27 6.22
CA ASN A 575 10.39 46.62 5.72
C ASN A 575 8.96 46.69 5.14
N GLU A 576 8.50 45.66 4.41
CA GLU A 576 7.09 45.55 3.96
C GLU A 576 6.12 45.36 5.15
N PHE A 577 6.49 44.58 6.17
CA PHE A 577 5.70 44.35 7.38
C PHE A 577 5.67 45.59 8.29
N ALA A 578 6.78 46.34 8.37
CA ALA A 578 6.84 47.63 9.04
C ALA A 578 5.96 48.66 8.32
N SER A 579 5.95 48.66 6.98
CA SER A 579 5.04 49.47 6.17
C SER A 579 3.57 49.09 6.38
N LEU A 580 3.23 47.79 6.38
CA LEU A 580 1.87 47.28 6.66
C LEU A 580 1.39 47.64 8.07
N ARG A 581 2.23 47.45 9.09
CA ARG A 581 1.96 47.84 10.48
C ARG A 581 1.74 49.34 10.63
N HIS A 582 2.51 50.15 9.91
CA HIS A 582 2.33 51.61 9.90
C HIS A 582 1.05 52.02 9.17
N THR A 583 0.71 51.35 8.06
CA THR A 583 -0.48 51.65 7.24
C THR A 583 -1.78 51.23 7.93
N LEU A 584 -1.81 50.06 8.57
CA LEU A 584 -3.00 49.51 9.24
C LEU A 584 -3.14 49.95 10.70
N GLY A 585 -2.06 50.41 11.34
CA GLY A 585 -2.06 50.77 12.76
C GLY A 585 -3.03 51.90 13.12
N ARG A 586 -3.13 52.93 12.27
CA ARG A 586 -4.00 54.10 12.50
C ARG A 586 -5.49 53.83 12.22
N PRO A 587 -5.88 53.23 11.07
CA PRO A 587 -7.26 52.80 10.85
C PRO A 587 -7.78 51.86 11.94
N ARG A 588 -6.94 50.89 12.37
CA ARG A 588 -7.26 49.94 13.43
C ARG A 588 -7.52 50.62 14.78
N GLN A 589 -6.63 51.50 15.21
CA GLN A 589 -6.80 52.22 16.48
C GLN A 589 -8.10 53.04 16.47
N ASN A 590 -8.42 53.67 15.34
CA ASN A 590 -9.67 54.39 15.20
C ASN A 590 -10.90 53.49 15.39
N ILE A 591 -10.92 52.28 14.79
CA ILE A 591 -12.04 51.36 14.97
C ILE A 591 -12.16 50.94 16.45
N MET A 592 -11.03 50.71 17.13
CA MET A 592 -11.03 50.37 18.55
C MET A 592 -11.59 51.50 19.41
N ASP A 593 -11.15 52.73 19.19
CA ASP A 593 -11.61 53.91 19.92
C ASP A 593 -13.12 54.17 19.68
N TRP A 594 -13.59 53.99 18.45
CA TRP A 594 -15.02 54.11 18.12
C TRP A 594 -15.87 53.01 18.75
N THR A 595 -15.34 51.77 18.79
CA THR A 595 -16.00 50.65 19.46
C THR A 595 -16.11 50.91 20.96
N ASP A 596 -15.08 51.48 21.57
CA ASP A 596 -15.09 51.88 22.99
C ASP A 596 -16.08 53.00 23.28
N ASN A 597 -16.15 54.02 22.41
CA ASN A 597 -17.12 55.09 22.53
C ASN A 597 -18.56 54.57 22.40
N LEU A 598 -18.81 53.67 21.45
CA LEU A 598 -20.13 53.03 21.28
C LEU A 598 -20.50 52.18 22.48
N LEU A 599 -19.58 51.34 22.96
CA LEU A 599 -19.78 50.54 24.18
C LEU A 599 -20.09 51.42 25.39
N HIS A 600 -19.37 52.53 25.55
CA HIS A 600 -19.63 53.47 26.64
C HIS A 600 -21.01 54.12 26.51
N PHE A 601 -21.37 54.59 25.31
CA PHE A 601 -22.68 55.20 25.03
C PHE A 601 -23.83 54.23 25.31
N LEU A 602 -23.78 53.01 24.75
CA LEU A 602 -24.84 52.02 24.91
C LEU A 602 -25.00 51.58 26.38
N ASN A 603 -23.89 51.41 27.11
CA ASN A 603 -23.93 51.10 28.53
C ASN A 603 -24.50 52.26 29.37
N SER A 604 -24.27 53.52 28.98
CA SER A 604 -24.84 54.69 29.67
C SER A 604 -26.35 54.87 29.48
N LYS A 605 -26.93 54.22 28.47
CA LYS A 605 -28.35 54.28 28.09
C LYS A 605 -29.06 52.93 28.23
N LYS A 606 -28.58 52.07 29.12
CA LYS A 606 -28.95 50.65 29.23
C LYS A 606 -30.46 50.38 29.31
N SER A 607 -31.26 51.28 29.91
CA SER A 607 -32.73 51.16 29.99
C SER A 607 -33.46 51.36 28.65
N ASP A 608 -32.91 52.21 27.78
CA ASP A 608 -33.56 52.66 26.54
C ASP A 608 -33.21 51.75 25.35
N VAL A 609 -32.07 51.04 25.44
CA VAL A 609 -31.54 50.17 24.37
C VAL A 609 -32.00 48.71 24.54
N THR A 610 -32.61 48.36 25.67
CA THR A 610 -33.01 46.98 26.01
C THR A 610 -33.90 46.33 24.96
N HIS A 611 -34.85 47.07 24.38
CA HIS A 611 -35.73 46.56 23.33
C HIS A 611 -34.97 46.30 22.02
N LEU A 612 -34.09 47.24 21.64
CA LEU A 612 -33.29 47.15 20.42
C LEU A 612 -32.27 46.00 20.50
N ASN A 613 -31.66 45.79 21.67
CA ASN A 613 -30.78 44.65 21.94
C ASN A 613 -31.51 43.32 21.77
N LYS A 614 -32.75 43.23 22.25
CA LYS A 614 -33.55 42.01 22.15
C LYS A 614 -33.95 41.71 20.71
N GLU A 615 -34.38 42.70 19.93
CA GLU A 615 -34.67 42.51 18.50
C GLU A 615 -33.42 42.13 17.71
N PHE A 616 -32.26 42.72 18.04
CA PHE A 616 -30.99 42.38 17.39
C PHE A 616 -30.53 40.96 17.74
N GLU A 617 -30.66 40.56 19.01
CA GLU A 617 -30.37 39.20 19.49
C GLU A 617 -31.30 38.17 18.86
N GLU A 618 -32.61 38.44 18.73
CA GLU A 618 -33.55 37.52 18.06
C GLU A 618 -33.23 37.33 16.56
N PHE A 619 -32.58 38.30 15.92
CA PHE A 619 -32.26 38.24 14.49
C PHE A 619 -30.87 37.66 14.18
N TYR A 620 -29.87 37.93 15.04
CA TYR A 620 -28.47 37.57 14.82
C TYR A 620 -27.90 36.61 15.88
N ASP A 621 -28.71 36.19 16.86
CA ASP A 621 -28.34 35.28 17.95
C ASP A 621 -27.19 35.80 18.85
N ILE A 622 -26.97 37.13 18.86
CA ILE A 622 -26.01 37.84 19.72
C ILE A 622 -26.51 39.26 19.99
N ASP A 623 -26.38 39.77 21.21
CA ASP A 623 -26.75 41.16 21.52
C ASP A 623 -25.68 42.16 21.05
N MET A 624 -26.09 43.41 20.76
CA MET A 624 -25.19 44.41 20.17
C MET A 624 -23.97 44.75 21.06
N ILE A 625 -24.11 44.69 22.39
CA ILE A 625 -22.99 44.98 23.30
C ILE A 625 -21.98 43.83 23.21
N SER A 626 -22.44 42.59 23.21
CA SER A 626 -21.59 41.41 23.03
C SER A 626 -20.88 41.42 21.67
N ALA A 627 -21.58 41.78 20.58
CA ALA A 627 -20.98 41.92 19.25
C ALA A 627 -19.90 43.01 19.19
N LEU A 628 -20.10 44.15 19.86
CA LEU A 628 -19.09 45.21 19.92
C LEU A 628 -17.88 44.83 20.79
N ILE A 629 -18.09 44.10 21.88
CA ILE A 629 -16.99 43.53 22.68
C ILE A 629 -16.18 42.54 21.84
N GLU A 630 -16.84 41.75 20.98
CA GLU A 630 -16.18 40.82 20.06
C GLU A 630 -15.32 41.56 19.03
N ILE A 631 -15.87 42.58 18.37
CA ILE A 631 -15.12 43.44 17.44
C ILE A 631 -13.88 44.05 18.14
N LYS A 632 -14.04 44.54 19.37
CA LYS A 632 -12.91 45.08 20.15
C LYS A 632 -11.86 44.02 20.43
N ARG A 633 -12.27 42.79 20.74
CA ARG A 633 -11.36 41.67 21.03
C ARG A 633 -10.59 41.24 19.77
N ASP A 634 -11.25 41.16 18.62
CA ASP A 634 -10.62 40.83 17.34
C ASP A 634 -9.61 41.89 16.91
N ILE A 635 -9.93 43.17 17.12
CA ILE A 635 -9.00 44.26 16.84
C ILE A 635 -7.77 44.21 17.75
N ASN A 636 -7.93 43.87 19.03
CA ASN A 636 -6.81 43.65 19.94
C ASN A 636 -5.96 42.45 19.51
N PHE A 637 -6.58 41.35 19.10
CA PHE A 637 -5.88 40.17 18.58
C PHE A 637 -5.09 40.48 17.30
N MET A 638 -5.69 41.21 16.35
CA MET A 638 -4.99 41.70 15.16
C MET A 638 -3.81 42.60 15.53
N SER A 639 -3.92 43.40 16.60
CA SER A 639 -2.82 44.24 17.11
C SER A 639 -1.67 43.42 17.63
N GLU A 640 -1.98 42.32 18.33
CA GLU A 640 -0.99 41.40 18.87
C GLU A 640 -0.25 40.65 17.76
N ILE A 641 -0.97 40.19 16.72
CA ILE A 641 -0.37 39.55 15.54
C ILE A 641 0.52 40.53 14.76
N LEU A 642 0.02 41.75 14.50
CA LEU A 642 0.80 42.79 13.80
C LEU A 642 2.02 43.25 14.61
N GLY A 643 1.96 43.17 15.94
CA GLY A 643 3.07 43.46 16.85
C GLY A 643 4.16 42.38 16.88
N LYS A 644 3.81 41.11 16.61
CA LYS A 644 4.70 39.93 16.71
C LYS A 644 5.60 39.69 15.49
N GLY A 645 5.39 40.37 14.36
CA GLY A 645 6.24 40.26 13.16
C GLY A 645 6.26 38.87 12.50
N GLU A 646 7.32 38.54 11.73
CA GLU A 646 7.46 37.27 10.99
C GLU A 646 7.87 36.04 11.85
N ASN A 647 8.27 36.23 13.12
CA ASN A 647 8.93 35.16 13.91
C ASN A 647 7.98 34.26 14.73
N GLY A 648 6.67 34.52 14.76
CA GLY A 648 5.71 33.73 15.56
C GLY A 648 5.92 33.86 17.08
N LEU A 649 5.34 32.93 17.87
CA LEU A 649 5.35 32.95 19.33
C LEU A 649 6.78 32.75 19.90
N ILE A 650 7.36 33.79 20.49
CA ILE A 650 8.65 33.76 21.19
C ILE A 650 8.38 33.67 22.70
N MET A 651 8.74 32.54 23.33
CA MET A 651 8.40 32.28 24.74
C MET A 651 9.11 33.22 25.72
N SER A 652 10.30 33.73 25.37
CA SER A 652 11.05 34.65 26.23
C SER A 652 10.34 35.99 26.46
N ASP A 653 9.36 36.34 25.62
CA ASP A 653 8.60 37.58 25.75
C ASP A 653 7.47 37.46 26.79
N TYR A 654 7.23 36.25 27.30
CA TYR A 654 6.15 35.92 28.24
C TYR A 654 6.74 35.29 29.51
N PRO A 655 7.30 36.08 30.43
CA PRO A 655 7.91 35.54 31.64
C PRO A 655 6.88 34.76 32.47
N LEU A 656 7.32 33.63 33.02
CA LEU A 656 6.53 32.81 33.94
C LEU A 656 6.40 33.51 35.28
N GLN A 657 5.22 33.41 35.87
CA GLN A 657 4.92 33.89 37.21
C GLN A 657 4.22 32.78 37.98
N LEU A 658 4.35 32.79 39.31
CA LEU A 658 3.58 31.89 40.14
C LEU A 658 2.13 32.42 40.22
N VAL A 659 1.20 31.76 39.53
CA VAL A 659 -0.19 32.19 39.39
C VAL A 659 -1.09 31.36 40.31
N PRO A 660 -1.89 31.98 41.20
CA PRO A 660 -2.82 31.28 42.07
C PRO A 660 -3.87 30.46 41.33
N LEU A 661 -4.27 29.32 41.90
CA LEU A 661 -5.33 28.48 41.33
C LEU A 661 -6.68 29.21 41.21
N SER A 662 -6.95 30.21 42.06
CA SER A 662 -8.12 31.10 41.92
C SER A 662 -8.13 31.86 40.61
N ASP A 663 -6.96 32.26 40.12
CA ASP A 663 -6.81 33.05 38.90
C ASP A 663 -6.87 32.14 37.67
N ILE A 664 -6.40 30.89 37.80
CA ILE A 664 -6.62 29.85 36.80
C ILE A 664 -8.11 29.51 36.66
N ASN A 665 -8.82 29.33 37.78
CA ASN A 665 -10.27 29.15 37.78
C ASN A 665 -10.98 30.33 37.11
N SER A 666 -10.58 31.56 37.44
CA SER A 666 -11.14 32.78 36.85
C SER A 666 -10.88 32.86 35.34
N LEU A 667 -9.68 32.49 34.90
CA LEU A 667 -9.32 32.42 33.49
C LEU A 667 -10.21 31.43 32.74
N ILE A 668 -10.30 30.18 33.19
CA ILE A 668 -11.12 29.16 32.52
C ILE A 668 -12.59 29.55 32.54
N ASN A 669 -13.08 30.12 33.65
CA ASN A 669 -14.45 30.59 33.74
C ASN A 669 -14.74 31.73 32.75
N SER A 670 -13.77 32.59 32.46
CA SER A 670 -13.91 33.70 31.50
C SER A 670 -13.98 33.26 30.03
N ILE A 671 -13.66 31.99 29.70
CA ILE A 671 -13.66 31.49 28.31
C ILE A 671 -15.10 31.35 27.80
N THR A 672 -15.52 32.21 26.89
CA THR A 672 -16.88 32.22 26.33
C THR A 672 -17.07 31.24 25.18
N HIS A 673 -18.33 30.87 24.90
CA HIS A 673 -18.74 30.09 23.74
C HIS A 673 -18.71 31.01 22.50
N ASN A 674 -17.58 31.05 21.80
CA ASN A 674 -17.29 31.99 20.71
C ASN A 674 -17.80 31.47 19.35
N GLY A 675 -19.11 31.33 19.16
CA GLY A 675 -19.67 30.84 17.88
C GLY A 675 -19.20 29.44 17.48
N PHE A 676 -18.67 28.68 18.44
CA PHE A 676 -18.20 27.32 18.21
C PHE A 676 -19.37 26.40 17.89
N LYS A 677 -19.12 25.34 17.12
CA LYS A 677 -20.14 24.35 16.76
C LYS A 677 -20.55 23.43 17.91
N PHE A 678 -20.09 23.69 19.14
CA PHE A 678 -20.24 22.82 20.31
C PHE A 678 -20.50 23.61 21.59
N LYS A 679 -21.27 23.03 22.53
CA LYS A 679 -21.46 23.59 23.87
C LYS A 679 -20.18 23.45 24.69
N LEU A 680 -19.83 24.49 25.45
CA LEU A 680 -18.66 24.50 26.32
C LEU A 680 -19.08 24.29 27.77
N ARG A 681 -18.71 23.14 28.35
CA ARG A 681 -18.91 22.83 29.77
C ARG A 681 -17.60 23.00 30.53
N LYS A 682 -17.66 23.56 31.74
CA LYS A 682 -16.48 23.82 32.58
C LYS A 682 -16.68 23.22 33.96
N ILE A 683 -15.68 22.49 34.43
CA ILE A 683 -15.61 21.96 35.79
C ILE A 683 -14.36 22.56 36.42
N LEU A 684 -14.57 23.44 37.39
CA LEU A 684 -13.51 24.21 38.05
C LEU A 684 -13.10 23.53 39.36
N ILE A 685 -11.96 23.94 39.90
CA ILE A 685 -11.44 23.41 41.16
C ILE A 685 -12.32 23.88 42.32
N GLU A 686 -12.80 22.96 43.15
CA GLU A 686 -13.53 23.22 44.39
C GLU A 686 -12.60 22.96 45.59
N SER A 687 -11.83 23.96 46.02
CA SER A 687 -10.84 23.85 47.10
C SER A 687 -10.83 25.11 47.96
N GLU A 688 -10.69 24.98 49.29
CA GLU A 688 -10.63 26.13 50.20
C GLU A 688 -9.30 26.89 50.11
N LYS A 689 -8.26 26.27 49.52
CA LYS A 689 -6.88 26.79 49.46
C LYS A 689 -6.47 27.36 48.10
N LEU A 690 -7.43 27.74 47.25
CA LEU A 690 -7.17 28.23 45.89
C LEU A 690 -6.25 29.45 45.78
N LYS A 691 -6.09 30.22 46.88
CA LYS A 691 -5.20 31.38 46.96
C LYS A 691 -3.81 31.05 47.53
N GLU A 692 -3.66 29.89 48.17
CA GLU A 692 -2.43 29.46 48.84
C GLU A 692 -1.57 28.56 47.94
N ARG A 693 -2.10 28.14 46.78
CA ARG A 693 -1.46 27.23 45.84
C ARG A 693 -1.56 27.80 44.43
N GLY A 694 -0.55 27.57 43.61
CA GLY A 694 -0.46 28.10 42.25
C GLY A 694 0.49 27.32 41.35
N ILE A 695 0.53 27.66 40.07
CA ILE A 695 1.44 27.06 39.07
C ILE A 695 2.34 28.13 38.45
N GLU A 696 3.55 27.76 38.02
CA GLU A 696 4.41 28.66 37.24
C GLU A 696 3.92 28.70 35.79
N CYS A 697 3.17 29.75 35.45
CA CYS A 697 2.67 29.93 34.11
C CYS A 697 2.61 31.42 33.73
N ASN A 698 2.33 31.67 32.45
CA ASN A 698 1.91 32.98 31.99
C ASN A 698 0.44 32.88 31.57
N LEU A 699 -0.45 33.67 32.18
CA LEU A 699 -1.90 33.59 31.93
C LEU A 699 -2.28 33.79 30.46
N ILE A 700 -1.53 34.59 29.71
CA ILE A 700 -1.78 34.84 28.28
C ILE A 700 -1.44 33.58 27.48
N LEU A 701 -0.29 32.96 27.75
CA LEU A 701 0.10 31.72 27.11
C LEU A 701 -0.83 30.56 27.51
N LEU A 702 -1.27 30.48 28.76
CA LEU A 702 -2.22 29.47 29.20
C LEU A 702 -3.56 29.61 28.48
N LYS A 703 -4.07 30.84 28.35
CA LYS A 703 -5.26 31.14 27.57
C LYS A 703 -5.08 30.73 26.11
N SER A 704 -3.93 31.04 25.51
CA SER A 704 -3.62 30.68 24.13
C SER A 704 -3.56 29.16 23.92
N LEU A 705 -3.02 28.40 24.88
CA LEU A 705 -3.04 26.93 24.86
C LEU A 705 -4.47 26.41 24.80
N VAL A 706 -5.36 26.91 25.67
CA VAL A 706 -6.78 26.48 25.68
C VAL A 706 -7.50 26.90 24.41
N ASP A 707 -7.35 28.15 23.97
CA ASP A 707 -7.97 28.67 22.74
C ASP A 707 -7.55 27.86 21.50
N ASN A 708 -6.28 27.43 21.42
CA ASN A 708 -5.78 26.58 20.34
C ASN A 708 -6.42 25.19 20.33
N VAL A 709 -6.64 24.58 21.51
CA VAL A 709 -7.32 23.28 21.62
C VAL A 709 -8.78 23.41 21.18
N LEU A 710 -9.49 24.45 21.65
CA LEU A 710 -10.90 24.70 21.30
C LEU A 710 -11.09 24.97 19.79
N THR A 711 -10.21 25.77 19.20
CA THR A 711 -10.24 26.07 17.75
C THR A 711 -10.00 24.81 16.91
N ASN A 712 -9.16 23.89 17.39
CA ASN A 712 -8.92 22.62 16.71
C ASN A 712 -10.17 21.74 16.72
N ALA A 713 -10.85 21.66 17.86
CA ALA A 713 -12.11 20.94 17.99
C ALA A 713 -13.18 21.52 17.05
N ASP A 714 -13.31 22.85 16.99
CA ASP A 714 -14.30 23.51 16.12
C ASP A 714 -14.06 23.27 14.62
N LYS A 715 -12.79 23.36 14.19
CA LYS A 715 -12.43 23.23 12.78
C LYS A 715 -12.44 21.79 12.29
N HIS A 716 -12.01 20.85 13.13
CA HIS A 716 -11.73 19.47 12.70
C HIS A 716 -12.57 18.41 13.41
N GLY A 717 -12.97 18.65 14.66
CA GLY A 717 -13.80 17.71 15.44
C GLY A 717 -15.29 17.82 15.10
N PHE A 718 -15.78 19.01 14.72
CA PHE A 718 -17.21 19.24 14.50
C PHE A 718 -17.48 19.77 13.07
N PRO A 719 -18.06 18.96 12.17
CA PRO A 719 -18.30 19.38 10.79
C PRO A 719 -19.47 20.38 10.65
N LYS A 720 -20.42 20.37 11.59
CA LYS A 720 -21.61 21.22 11.63
C LYS A 720 -22.02 21.53 13.07
N ILE A 721 -22.83 22.58 13.27
CA ILE A 721 -23.46 22.90 14.56
C ILE A 721 -24.48 21.79 14.88
N ASP A 722 -24.40 21.21 16.07
CA ASP A 722 -25.35 20.20 16.57
C ASP A 722 -25.53 20.38 18.08
N ASN A 723 -26.76 20.21 18.57
CA ASN A 723 -27.10 20.37 19.99
C ASN A 723 -26.42 19.34 20.91
N ALA A 724 -25.98 18.21 20.33
CA ALA A 724 -25.24 17.16 21.03
C ALA A 724 -23.72 17.42 21.07
N ASN A 725 -23.19 18.34 20.27
CA ASN A 725 -21.75 18.63 20.26
C ASN A 725 -21.33 19.30 21.58
N GLU A 726 -20.32 18.76 22.24
CA GLU A 726 -19.85 19.21 23.54
C GLU A 726 -18.31 19.14 23.64
N VAL A 727 -17.75 20.18 24.25
CA VAL A 727 -16.38 20.20 24.76
C VAL A 727 -16.42 20.49 26.25
N VAL A 728 -15.72 19.69 27.03
CA VAL A 728 -15.61 19.84 28.47
C VAL A 728 -14.18 20.22 28.84
N ILE A 729 -14.03 21.30 29.61
CA ILE A 729 -12.77 21.68 30.26
C ILE A 729 -12.90 21.33 31.74
N GLU A 730 -12.00 20.50 32.26
CA GLU A 730 -11.99 20.07 33.65
C GLU A 730 -10.65 20.41 34.29
N LEU A 731 -10.70 21.05 35.46
CA LEU A 731 -9.54 21.30 36.31
C LEU A 731 -9.61 20.43 37.55
N PHE A 732 -8.56 19.66 37.81
CA PHE A 732 -8.43 18.86 39.02
C PHE A 732 -7.15 19.22 39.77
N GLU A 733 -7.26 19.45 41.07
CA GLU A 733 -6.13 19.67 41.96
C GLU A 733 -5.75 18.35 42.66
N THR A 734 -4.46 18.01 42.64
CA THR A 734 -3.87 16.93 43.45
C THR A 734 -2.91 17.53 44.48
N GLU A 735 -2.19 16.70 45.26
CA GLU A 735 -1.19 17.21 46.23
C GLU A 735 -0.02 17.95 45.55
N ASP A 736 0.39 17.53 44.35
CA ASP A 736 1.59 18.07 43.70
C ASP A 736 1.35 18.67 42.31
N GLN A 737 0.17 18.48 41.72
CA GLN A 737 -0.10 18.82 40.32
C GLN A 737 -1.51 19.40 40.13
N LEU A 738 -1.62 20.34 39.19
CA LEU A 738 -2.87 20.78 38.59
C LEU A 738 -3.04 20.02 37.27
N LEU A 739 -4.10 19.24 37.16
CA LEU A 739 -4.49 18.56 35.93
C LEU A 739 -5.52 19.43 35.19
N LEU A 740 -5.21 19.79 33.95
CA LEU A 740 -6.13 20.41 33.00
C LEU A 740 -6.49 19.38 31.93
N GLU A 741 -7.73 18.92 31.92
CA GLU A 741 -8.26 18.01 30.90
C GLU A 741 -9.25 18.75 29.99
N ILE A 742 -9.03 18.64 28.67
CA ILE A 742 -9.95 19.17 27.65
C ILE A 742 -10.38 18.00 26.76
N LYS A 743 -11.68 17.66 26.81
CA LYS A 743 -12.24 16.51 26.11
C LYS A 743 -13.38 16.92 25.19
N ASN A 744 -13.43 16.34 23.99
CA ASN A 744 -14.48 16.62 23.00
C ASN A 744 -15.14 15.34 22.49
N ASN A 745 -16.44 15.41 22.23
CA ASN A 745 -17.25 14.29 21.71
C ASN A 745 -17.36 14.26 20.18
N GLY A 746 -16.49 14.99 19.48
CA GLY A 746 -16.48 15.12 18.03
C GLY A 746 -15.83 13.93 17.31
N ILE A 747 -15.54 14.13 16.02
CA ILE A 747 -14.87 13.15 15.18
C ILE A 747 -13.44 12.91 15.72
N PRO A 748 -13.03 11.64 15.96
CA PRO A 748 -11.68 11.33 16.41
C PRO A 748 -10.63 11.67 15.36
N PHE A 749 -9.38 11.79 15.81
CA PHE A 749 -8.24 11.87 14.91
C PHE A 749 -8.13 10.63 14.01
N LEU A 750 -7.56 10.79 12.81
CA LEU A 750 -7.28 9.66 11.93
C LEU A 750 -6.34 8.65 12.65
N LYS A 751 -6.57 7.35 12.48
CA LYS A 751 -5.77 6.28 13.14
C LYS A 751 -4.25 6.39 12.98
N ASN A 752 -3.79 7.06 11.92
CA ASN A 752 -2.36 7.28 11.63
C ASN A 752 -1.86 8.69 12.01
N PHE A 753 -2.67 9.49 12.72
CA PHE A 753 -2.39 10.87 13.13
C PHE A 753 -2.44 10.99 14.66
N GLY A 754 -1.37 10.54 15.32
CA GLY A 754 -1.19 10.67 16.77
C GLY A 754 -0.42 11.93 17.19
N LYS A 755 -0.09 12.03 18.49
CA LYS A 755 0.60 13.18 19.12
C LYS A 755 1.83 13.65 18.35
N GLU A 756 2.70 12.74 17.90
CA GLU A 756 3.94 13.10 17.17
C GLU A 756 3.67 13.91 15.89
N LYS A 757 2.63 13.55 15.15
CA LYS A 757 2.22 14.29 13.94
C LYS A 757 1.48 15.57 14.30
N PHE A 758 0.72 15.58 15.39
CA PHE A 758 0.00 16.76 15.86
C PHE A 758 0.94 17.90 16.27
N ILE A 759 2.06 17.58 16.94
CA ILE A 759 3.03 18.57 17.43
C ILE A 759 4.08 18.98 16.39
N SER A 760 4.12 18.31 15.24
CA SER A 760 5.09 18.61 14.18
C SER A 760 4.73 19.92 13.47
N LYS A 761 5.69 20.85 13.39
CA LYS A 761 5.50 22.15 12.72
C LYS A 761 5.09 21.95 11.26
N TYR A 762 4.00 22.60 10.83
CA TYR A 762 3.41 22.49 9.49
C TYR A 762 2.80 21.11 9.15
N SER A 763 2.62 20.23 10.13
CA SER A 763 1.92 18.96 9.95
C SER A 763 0.41 19.17 10.12
N THR A 764 -0.36 18.76 9.12
CA THR A 764 -1.83 18.86 9.11
C THR A 764 -2.45 17.58 8.53
N ALA A 765 -3.61 17.18 9.04
CA ALA A 765 -4.40 16.09 8.47
C ALA A 765 -5.14 16.52 7.17
N ASN A 766 -5.29 17.82 6.95
CA ASN A 766 -5.88 18.40 5.74
C ASN A 766 -5.01 19.59 5.23
N PRO A 767 -4.23 19.40 4.15
CA PRO A 767 -3.38 20.44 3.56
C PRO A 767 -4.14 21.65 3.00
N GLU A 768 -5.42 21.49 2.66
CA GLU A 768 -6.23 22.57 2.05
C GLU A 768 -6.80 23.54 3.10
N SER A 769 -6.87 23.14 4.38
CA SER A 769 -7.54 23.93 5.42
C SER A 769 -6.77 24.09 6.75
N GLY A 770 -5.66 23.38 6.95
CA GLY A 770 -4.92 23.37 8.22
C GLY A 770 -3.52 23.98 8.10
N SER A 771 -3.19 24.93 8.98
CA SER A 771 -1.88 25.59 9.02
C SER A 771 -0.77 24.72 9.63
N GLY A 772 -1.11 23.71 10.42
CA GLY A 772 -0.15 22.88 11.17
C GLY A 772 0.64 23.64 12.24
N ILE A 773 0.15 24.81 12.66
CA ILE A 773 0.81 25.67 13.67
C ILE A 773 0.20 25.46 15.06
N GLY A 774 -1.11 25.26 15.17
CA GLY A 774 -1.80 25.17 16.47
C GLY A 774 -1.30 24.05 17.39
N GLY A 775 -1.11 22.84 16.84
CA GLY A 775 -0.56 21.70 17.62
C GLY A 775 0.91 21.88 18.02
N TYR A 776 1.69 22.57 17.20
CA TYR A 776 3.07 22.94 17.49
C TYR A 776 3.15 23.96 18.65
N ASP A 777 2.26 24.97 18.66
CA ASP A 777 2.22 25.97 19.73
C ASP A 777 1.71 25.39 21.06
N ILE A 778 0.70 24.51 21.04
CA ILE A 778 0.25 23.77 22.23
C ILE A 778 1.42 23.05 22.90
N ASN A 779 2.22 22.32 22.11
CA ASN A 779 3.36 21.58 22.64
C ASN A 779 4.43 22.50 23.24
N ARG A 780 4.75 23.61 22.56
CA ARG A 780 5.76 24.54 23.07
C ARG A 780 5.31 25.24 24.35
N ILE A 781 4.03 25.61 24.46
CA ILE A 781 3.50 26.25 25.67
C ILE A 781 3.51 25.25 26.83
N ALA A 782 3.04 24.00 26.62
CA ALA A 782 3.06 22.96 27.65
C ALA A 782 4.48 22.69 28.17
N GLN A 783 5.46 22.52 27.26
CA GLN A 783 6.87 22.37 27.62
C GLN A 783 7.42 23.59 28.38
N TYR A 784 7.04 24.80 27.98
CA TYR A 784 7.46 26.03 28.66
C TYR A 784 6.90 26.12 30.09
N PHE A 785 5.74 25.52 30.36
CA PHE A 785 5.13 25.41 31.70
C PHE A 785 5.60 24.16 32.48
N SER A 786 6.69 23.53 32.07
CA SER A 786 7.26 22.31 32.67
C SER A 786 6.41 21.04 32.53
N ASP A 787 5.53 20.98 31.54
CA ASP A 787 4.78 19.77 31.16
C ASP A 787 5.36 19.14 29.88
N GLU A 788 6.42 18.34 30.04
CA GLU A 788 7.09 17.67 28.92
C GLU A 788 6.30 16.46 28.38
N ASN A 789 5.36 15.92 29.16
CA ASN A 789 4.71 14.62 28.94
C ASN A 789 3.19 14.67 28.80
N TRP A 790 2.58 15.84 28.58
CA TRP A 790 1.14 16.00 28.34
C TRP A 790 0.57 14.94 27.37
N GLU A 791 -0.62 14.42 27.62
CA GLU A 791 -1.15 13.29 26.86
C GLU A 791 -2.21 13.73 25.83
N LEU A 792 -2.15 13.15 24.64
CA LEU A 792 -3.25 13.15 23.68
C LEU A 792 -3.84 11.74 23.63
N VAL A 793 -4.96 11.53 24.31
CA VAL A 793 -5.64 10.23 24.39
C VAL A 793 -6.70 10.17 23.29
N LEU A 794 -6.65 9.10 22.49
CA LEU A 794 -7.53 8.88 21.34
C LEU A 794 -8.24 7.52 21.49
N GLU A 795 -9.55 7.49 21.21
CA GLU A 795 -10.38 6.26 21.09
C GLU A 795 -10.53 5.37 22.36
N GLU A 796 -10.20 5.85 23.57
CA GLU A 796 -10.39 5.08 24.83
C GLU A 796 -11.77 5.24 25.49
N ASP A 797 -12.44 6.38 25.27
CA ASP A 797 -13.73 6.71 25.87
C ASP A 797 -14.82 6.84 24.79
N PRO A 798 -15.90 6.04 24.84
CA PRO A 798 -16.95 6.05 23.83
C PRO A 798 -17.76 7.35 23.80
N ILE A 799 -17.67 8.18 24.84
CA ILE A 799 -18.37 9.47 24.95
C ILE A 799 -17.45 10.62 24.50
N TYR A 800 -16.17 10.57 24.87
CA TYR A 800 -15.18 11.59 24.52
C TYR A 800 -13.96 10.96 23.85
N PRO A 801 -14.00 10.72 22.53
CA PRO A 801 -12.96 9.98 21.83
C PRO A 801 -11.63 10.75 21.68
N VAL A 802 -11.58 12.02 22.06
CA VAL A 802 -10.37 12.86 22.03
C VAL A 802 -10.22 13.62 23.35
N LYS A 803 -9.09 13.42 24.03
CA LYS A 803 -8.77 14.08 25.30
C LYS A 803 -7.35 14.63 25.30
N PHE A 804 -7.21 15.89 25.69
CA PHE A 804 -5.92 16.54 25.98
C PHE A 804 -5.76 16.61 27.49
N LYS A 805 -4.67 16.07 28.03
CA LYS A 805 -4.36 16.10 29.45
C LYS A 805 -3.03 16.81 29.69
N PHE A 806 -3.08 17.93 30.42
CA PHE A 806 -1.91 18.70 30.81
C PHE A 806 -1.72 18.64 32.32
N GLN A 807 -0.48 18.49 32.77
CA GLN A 807 -0.09 18.34 34.17
C GLN A 807 0.91 19.44 34.54
N PHE A 808 0.48 20.37 35.39
CA PHE A 808 1.30 21.50 35.82
C PHE A 808 1.69 21.37 37.30
N PRO A 809 2.98 21.45 37.66
CA PRO A 809 3.41 21.36 39.06
C PRO A 809 2.85 22.48 39.93
N ILE A 810 2.21 22.12 41.05
CA ILE A 810 1.72 23.09 42.03
C ILE A 810 2.85 23.50 42.97
N LYS A 811 2.92 24.80 43.27
CA LYS A 811 3.77 25.38 44.31
C LYS A 811 2.92 26.14 45.33
N PHE A 812 3.39 26.19 46.57
CA PHE A 812 2.77 26.99 47.64
C PHE A 812 3.10 28.48 47.47
N LEU A 813 2.07 29.31 47.61
CA LEU A 813 2.16 30.76 47.70
C LEU A 813 2.34 31.10 49.19
N ASN A 814 3.58 31.31 49.63
CA ASN A 814 3.88 31.81 50.98
C ASN A 814 3.52 33.28 51.14
#